data_AF-A0A940P7Q9-F1
#
_entry.id   AF-A0A940P7Q9-F1
#
_cell.length_a   1.000
_cell.length_b   1.000
_cell.length_c   1.000
_cell.angle_alpha   90.00
_cell.angle_beta   90.00
_cell.angle_gamma   90.00
#
_symmetry.space_group_name_H-M   'P 1'
#
loop_
_entity.id
_entity.type
_entity.pdbx_description
1 polymer ?
#
loop_
_entity_poly.entity_id
_entity_poly.type
_entity_poly.pdbx_seq_one_letter_code
_entity_poly.pdbx_strand_id
1 'polypeptide(L)'
;MFDAEKYIAEYQELEHGAPRLRAIRKAIQAADEAHNDEWSFRFRERCLNESTFESDDVDALIIFPEMVAIYDRNEELQADDEYFYSLMWSYKLVIENAQNFYHVPLNQIEAFLEDFRRRLEQAGRSLRTYYYMRENISEQTGNLLPAEEYGKYRDYPTDDLKDCTACETSHDVRMALLLDQPERAREIGKPIFSGEQHCGEVPETTYAAWIEYDRHKGDFGDARKLAKRLYPMVRHRMDMLREVGTLLHLYSLIDFQTGTTVFRHELRNFLNCRNHWMRFHFAAGAHRLFAHMSALKTDTVGLVLPQEFSLWNETHRYETKQLSKYFYEEAKTLAEKLDARNGNTVLMDYLDGADLAYEKGEVDYIHGDTEPVPSVIGAVCTVLPDELTVESVTRTLENDGRFAVVLAKTEPEQGLLAFQIAEGGTEEIYQLMLVCQPVPPVQDFRPASPVSDDLAETVTNAEGVVLCIMPFEEKQPDLALHFQLKLLNLLFPGAVAFLDFSRRKLLPAGWVAMAAHSDVPPLVDYLYNLQLHGGPDSDALWIRTEGLRCCGIREIEILDATKQNFPRYCDMLCFAAERILLRGELSDAKEPFEVVRKNDGSSLICTWVPASEAKADYPADNAGGMAVRMQLLGDEADDLDDDAVLYLHDGEAQDGTQRRKRLDAITEDEFNTFCYGSYIATSRKIAALAKERYGILAALLDKAPENAYVCVIAEVGDDSDEIWVKVVKAEEHRITGTLAEDCIAGKAGDIYETAPELLTDFSVRLDENLVIHPNTAYIALEIE
;
A
#
# COMPACT_ATOMS: atom_id res chain seq x y z
N MET A 1 34.95 -32.63 8.63
CA MET A 1 34.89 -31.55 9.62
C MET A 1 33.58 -30.85 9.35
N PHE A 2 32.72 -30.76 10.36
CA PHE A 2 31.47 -30.03 10.24
C PHE A 2 31.79 -28.54 10.06
N ASP A 3 31.17 -27.90 9.08
CA ASP A 3 31.42 -26.52 8.67
C ASP A 3 30.11 -25.74 8.80
N ALA A 4 29.95 -25.07 9.95
CA ALA A 4 28.72 -24.34 10.26
C ALA A 4 28.53 -23.14 9.32
N GLU A 5 29.59 -22.40 9.00
CA GLU A 5 29.56 -21.19 8.18
C GLU A 5 28.94 -21.45 6.80
N LYS A 6 29.19 -22.63 6.23
CA LYS A 6 28.57 -23.04 4.97
C LYS A 6 27.03 -23.07 5.07
N TYR A 7 26.48 -23.64 6.14
CA TYR A 7 25.03 -23.70 6.34
C TYR A 7 24.45 -22.31 6.61
N ILE A 8 25.18 -21.49 7.35
CA ILE A 8 24.81 -20.10 7.65
C ILE A 8 24.65 -19.30 6.38
N ALA A 9 25.68 -19.32 5.52
CA ALA A 9 25.62 -18.67 4.22
C ALA A 9 24.47 -19.22 3.37
N GLU A 10 24.26 -20.54 3.33
CA GLU A 10 23.20 -21.15 2.52
C GLU A 10 21.80 -20.66 2.90
N TYR A 11 21.45 -20.61 4.19
CA TYR A 11 20.10 -20.20 4.57
C TYR A 11 19.92 -18.67 4.60
N GLN A 12 21.00 -17.88 4.73
CA GLN A 12 20.93 -16.41 4.67
C GLN A 12 20.59 -15.88 3.28
N GLU A 13 20.94 -16.61 2.22
CA GLU A 13 20.59 -16.28 0.84
C GLU A 13 19.11 -16.60 0.49
N LEU A 14 18.40 -17.32 1.37
CA LEU A 14 16.99 -17.67 1.14
C LEU A 14 16.07 -16.63 1.76
N GLU A 15 14.92 -16.42 1.15
CA GLU A 15 13.82 -15.65 1.75
C GLU A 15 13.41 -16.22 3.12
N HIS A 16 13.03 -15.32 4.02
CA HIS A 16 12.51 -15.66 5.35
C HIS A 16 11.28 -16.59 5.28
N GLY A 17 10.98 -17.26 6.39
CA GLY A 17 9.86 -18.18 6.53
C GLY A 17 10.17 -19.60 6.04
N ALA A 18 9.23 -20.22 5.31
CA ALA A 18 9.27 -21.64 5.00
C ALA A 18 10.55 -22.14 4.26
N PRO A 19 11.11 -21.41 3.26
CA PRO A 19 12.36 -21.79 2.62
C PRO A 19 13.53 -21.86 3.60
N ARG A 20 13.72 -20.81 4.40
CA ARG A 20 14.80 -20.70 5.38
C ARG A 20 14.64 -21.70 6.52
N LEU A 21 13.44 -21.91 7.05
CA LEU A 21 13.16 -22.96 8.06
C LEU A 21 13.57 -24.37 7.59
N ARG A 22 13.30 -24.72 6.31
CA ARG A 22 13.75 -26.00 5.75
C ARG A 22 15.27 -26.11 5.68
N ALA A 23 15.97 -25.02 5.36
CA ALA A 23 17.43 -25.00 5.31
C ALA A 23 18.06 -25.07 6.73
N ILE A 24 17.51 -24.34 7.71
CA ILE A 24 17.95 -24.42 9.10
C ILE A 24 17.77 -25.85 9.65
N ARG A 25 16.67 -26.54 9.33
CA ARG A 25 16.48 -27.95 9.73
C ARG A 25 17.54 -28.90 9.15
N LYS A 26 18.02 -28.65 7.93
CA LYS A 26 19.17 -29.40 7.38
C LYS A 26 20.46 -29.12 8.16
N ALA A 27 20.66 -27.86 8.57
CA ALA A 27 21.80 -27.47 9.39
C ALA A 27 21.77 -28.14 10.77
N ILE A 28 20.59 -28.21 11.41
CA ILE A 28 20.34 -28.97 12.65
C ILE A 28 20.74 -30.44 12.47
N GLN A 29 20.21 -31.10 11.43
CA GLN A 29 20.52 -32.51 11.16
C GLN A 29 22.04 -32.72 11.00
N ALA A 30 22.71 -31.86 10.26
CA ALA A 30 24.16 -31.97 10.04
C ALA A 30 24.98 -31.77 11.32
N ALA A 31 24.56 -30.86 12.21
CA ALA A 31 25.20 -30.65 13.50
C ALA A 31 25.02 -31.86 14.43
N ASP A 32 23.80 -32.43 14.46
CA ASP A 32 23.47 -33.61 15.26
C ASP A 32 24.25 -34.85 14.80
N GLU A 33 24.34 -35.07 13.47
CA GLU A 33 25.14 -36.15 12.87
C GLU A 33 26.65 -35.99 13.14
N ALA A 34 27.12 -34.75 13.26
CA ALA A 34 28.49 -34.44 13.65
C ALA A 34 28.73 -34.52 15.17
N HIS A 35 27.69 -34.77 15.96
CA HIS A 35 27.70 -34.73 17.43
C HIS A 35 28.30 -33.43 17.99
N ASN A 36 27.98 -32.30 17.35
CA ASN A 36 28.44 -30.98 17.76
C ASN A 36 27.34 -30.26 18.56
N ASP A 37 27.31 -30.48 19.88
CA ASP A 37 26.26 -29.93 20.76
C ASP A 37 26.15 -28.40 20.70
N GLU A 38 27.27 -27.68 20.55
CA GLU A 38 27.27 -26.21 20.45
C GLU A 38 26.46 -25.72 19.24
N TRP A 39 26.75 -26.27 18.06
CA TRP A 39 26.04 -25.89 16.84
C TRP A 39 24.65 -26.50 16.74
N SER A 40 24.44 -27.70 17.32
CA SER A 40 23.12 -28.28 17.50
C SER A 40 22.21 -27.39 18.35
N PHE A 41 22.75 -26.69 19.35
CA PHE A 41 22.02 -25.69 20.13
C PHE A 41 21.78 -24.42 19.31
N ARG A 42 22.82 -23.80 18.75
CA ARG A 42 22.72 -22.53 18.01
C ARG A 42 21.78 -22.61 16.79
N PHE A 43 21.76 -23.72 16.06
CA PHE A 43 20.82 -23.87 14.95
C PHE A 43 19.37 -24.08 15.38
N ARG A 44 19.13 -24.67 16.56
CA ARG A 44 17.77 -24.78 17.11
C ARG A 44 17.25 -23.44 17.61
N GLU A 45 18.11 -22.63 18.24
CA GLU A 45 17.80 -21.24 18.57
C GLU A 45 17.41 -20.44 17.32
N ARG A 46 18.18 -20.55 16.23
CA ARG A 46 17.86 -19.89 14.96
C ARG A 46 16.56 -20.38 14.33
N CYS A 47 16.29 -21.69 14.41
CA CYS A 47 15.03 -22.26 13.93
C CYS A 47 13.83 -21.75 14.74
N LEU A 48 14.02 -21.59 16.05
CA LEU A 48 13.00 -21.06 16.95
C LEU A 48 12.69 -19.60 16.60
N ASN A 49 13.71 -18.74 16.47
CA ASN A 49 13.52 -17.34 16.11
C ASN A 49 12.87 -17.17 14.73
N GLU A 50 13.34 -17.90 13.71
CA GLU A 50 12.74 -17.87 12.37
C GLU A 50 11.28 -18.37 12.39
N SER A 51 10.97 -19.37 13.21
CA SER A 51 9.60 -19.88 13.34
C SER A 51 8.68 -18.87 14.02
N THR A 52 9.19 -18.06 14.94
CA THR A 52 8.40 -17.12 15.74
C THR A 52 8.17 -15.80 15.03
N PHE A 53 9.20 -15.22 14.41
CA PHE A 53 9.09 -13.87 13.83
C PHE A 53 8.71 -13.86 12.35
N GLU A 54 8.79 -15.00 11.66
CA GLU A 54 8.63 -15.07 10.19
C GLU A 54 7.66 -16.18 9.76
N SER A 55 6.97 -16.84 10.71
CA SER A 55 6.09 -17.97 10.43
C SER A 55 4.96 -18.13 11.47
N ASP A 56 4.65 -19.35 11.90
CA ASP A 56 3.46 -19.71 12.68
C ASP A 56 3.75 -20.38 14.03
N ASP A 57 4.95 -20.18 14.60
CA ASP A 57 5.41 -20.66 15.91
C ASP A 57 5.52 -22.18 16.11
N VAL A 58 5.00 -23.01 15.20
CA VAL A 58 4.90 -24.45 15.44
C VAL A 58 6.27 -25.10 15.53
N ASP A 59 7.20 -24.71 14.66
CA ASP A 59 8.52 -25.32 14.64
C ASP A 59 9.33 -24.92 15.89
N ALA A 60 9.12 -23.72 16.42
CA ALA A 60 9.65 -23.29 17.73
C ALA A 60 9.21 -24.21 18.86
N LEU A 61 7.91 -24.54 18.96
CA LEU A 61 7.40 -25.45 20.00
C LEU A 61 7.94 -26.88 19.88
N ILE A 62 8.12 -27.37 18.65
CA ILE A 62 8.61 -28.73 18.40
C ILE A 62 10.08 -28.84 18.78
N ILE A 63 10.91 -27.85 18.42
CA ILE A 63 12.36 -27.94 18.57
C ILE A 63 12.85 -27.60 19.98
N PHE A 64 12.09 -26.81 20.72
CA PHE A 64 12.50 -26.28 22.01
C PHE A 64 12.87 -27.33 23.06
N PRO A 65 12.09 -28.42 23.28
CA PRO A 65 12.47 -29.46 24.24
C PRO A 65 13.83 -30.11 23.93
N GLU A 66 14.19 -30.22 22.66
CA GLU A 66 15.50 -30.74 22.24
C GLU A 66 16.62 -29.76 22.59
N MET A 67 16.39 -28.46 22.38
CA MET A 67 17.32 -27.40 22.75
C MET A 67 17.59 -27.39 24.26
N VAL A 68 16.54 -27.51 25.09
CA VAL A 68 16.69 -27.65 26.56
C VAL A 68 17.51 -28.89 26.91
N ALA A 69 17.23 -30.03 26.27
CA ALA A 69 17.95 -31.28 26.54
C ALA A 69 19.43 -31.25 26.12
N ILE A 70 19.79 -30.47 25.09
CA ILE A 70 21.19 -30.23 24.69
C ILE A 70 21.89 -29.37 25.75
N TYR A 71 21.27 -28.30 26.19
CA TYR A 71 21.82 -27.43 27.23
C TYR A 71 22.01 -28.20 28.56
N ASP A 72 20.98 -28.90 29.03
CA ASP A 72 20.98 -29.58 30.33
C ASP A 72 22.00 -30.73 30.42
N ARG A 73 22.41 -31.32 29.28
CA ARG A 73 23.43 -32.39 29.26
C ARG A 73 24.86 -31.89 29.07
N ASN A 74 25.05 -30.64 28.65
CA ASN A 74 26.36 -30.13 28.27
C ASN A 74 26.86 -29.08 29.29
N GLU A 75 27.86 -29.47 30.09
CA GLU A 75 28.45 -28.61 31.12
C GLU A 75 29.18 -27.38 30.56
N GLU A 76 29.72 -27.45 29.33
CA GLU A 76 30.39 -26.32 28.68
C GLU A 76 29.39 -25.22 28.30
N LEU A 77 28.22 -25.61 27.74
CA LEU A 77 27.13 -24.67 27.47
C LEU A 77 26.58 -24.05 28.76
N GLN A 78 26.45 -24.85 29.83
CA GLN A 78 25.97 -24.36 31.12
C GLN A 78 26.92 -23.39 31.83
N ALA A 79 28.22 -23.49 31.53
CA ALA A 79 29.24 -22.62 32.11
C ALA A 79 29.31 -21.23 31.44
N ASP A 80 28.69 -21.08 30.28
CA ASP A 80 28.72 -19.86 29.47
C ASP A 80 27.37 -19.11 29.54
N ASP A 81 27.44 -17.86 29.97
CA ASP A 81 26.27 -17.01 30.22
C ASP A 81 25.52 -16.64 28.94
N GLU A 82 26.19 -16.64 27.78
CA GLU A 82 25.54 -16.38 26.48
C GLU A 82 24.51 -17.48 26.17
N TYR A 83 24.86 -18.75 26.39
CA TYR A 83 23.95 -19.86 26.13
C TYR A 83 22.83 -19.94 27.17
N PHE A 84 23.10 -19.56 28.42
CA PHE A 84 22.05 -19.40 29.42
C PHE A 84 21.06 -18.32 28.96
N TYR A 85 21.55 -17.16 28.53
CA TYR A 85 20.71 -16.09 27.98
C TYR A 85 19.87 -16.58 26.78
N SER A 86 20.50 -17.19 25.78
CA SER A 86 19.83 -17.76 24.60
C SER A 86 18.74 -18.78 24.96
N LEU A 87 19.01 -19.65 25.93
CA LEU A 87 18.04 -20.61 26.43
C LEU A 87 16.85 -19.89 27.10
N MET A 88 17.12 -18.93 27.97
CA MET A 88 16.08 -18.23 28.72
C MET A 88 15.23 -17.33 27.82
N TRP A 89 15.82 -16.70 26.81
CA TRP A 89 15.08 -15.99 25.76
C TRP A 89 14.18 -16.94 24.98
N SER A 90 14.69 -18.11 24.59
CA SER A 90 13.91 -19.15 23.90
C SER A 90 12.76 -19.69 24.77
N TYR A 91 12.99 -19.88 26.07
CA TYR A 91 11.94 -20.25 27.03
C TYR A 91 10.79 -19.25 27.01
N LYS A 92 11.13 -17.96 27.07
CA LYS A 92 10.16 -16.88 27.10
C LYS A 92 9.27 -16.91 25.86
N LEU A 93 9.87 -16.91 24.67
CA LEU A 93 9.13 -16.98 23.40
C LEU A 93 8.24 -18.23 23.34
N VAL A 94 8.75 -19.39 23.77
CA VAL A 94 7.98 -20.64 23.75
C VAL A 94 6.80 -20.62 24.72
N ILE A 95 6.95 -20.02 25.91
CA ILE A 95 5.84 -19.86 26.86
C ILE A 95 4.76 -18.94 26.25
N GLU A 96 5.17 -17.81 25.67
CA GLU A 96 4.30 -16.84 25.00
C GLU A 96 3.62 -17.41 23.74
N ASN A 97 4.22 -18.39 23.09
CA ASN A 97 3.65 -19.03 21.90
C ASN A 97 2.81 -20.26 22.26
N ALA A 98 3.14 -21.00 23.32
CA ALA A 98 2.43 -22.22 23.72
C ALA A 98 0.96 -21.97 24.04
N GLN A 99 0.63 -20.77 24.54
CA GLN A 99 -0.75 -20.33 24.77
C GLN A 99 -1.61 -20.30 23.50
N ASN A 100 -1.00 -20.22 22.31
CA ASN A 100 -1.69 -20.19 21.03
C ASN A 100 -2.17 -21.58 20.57
N PHE A 101 -1.87 -22.66 21.30
CA PHE A 101 -2.15 -24.02 20.89
C PHE A 101 -2.97 -24.79 21.93
N TYR A 102 -4.18 -25.23 21.56
CA TYR A 102 -5.02 -26.07 22.44
C TYR A 102 -4.40 -27.45 22.76
N HIS A 103 -3.44 -27.92 21.96
CA HIS A 103 -2.74 -29.17 22.22
C HIS A 103 -1.77 -29.08 23.41
N VAL A 104 -1.34 -27.86 23.79
CA VAL A 104 -0.50 -27.66 24.97
C VAL A 104 -1.42 -27.41 26.16
N PRO A 105 -1.51 -28.35 27.13
CA PRO A 105 -2.36 -28.18 28.29
C PRO A 105 -1.94 -26.98 29.15
N LEU A 106 -2.89 -26.27 29.76
CA LEU A 106 -2.58 -25.07 30.57
C LEU A 106 -1.61 -25.39 31.72
N ASN A 107 -1.78 -26.53 32.39
CA ASN A 107 -0.86 -26.98 33.45
C ASN A 107 0.57 -27.26 32.93
N GLN A 108 0.75 -27.53 31.64
CA GLN A 108 2.08 -27.66 31.05
C GLN A 108 2.71 -26.31 30.75
N ILE A 109 1.92 -25.31 30.33
CA ILE A 109 2.38 -23.91 30.21
C ILE A 109 2.83 -23.39 31.57
N GLU A 110 2.02 -23.61 32.62
CA GLU A 110 2.37 -23.29 34.01
C GLU A 110 3.64 -24.03 34.46
N ALA A 111 3.81 -25.30 34.10
CA ALA A 111 5.02 -26.05 34.43
C ALA A 111 6.27 -25.47 33.75
N PHE A 112 6.19 -25.04 32.49
CA PHE A 112 7.30 -24.34 31.82
C PHE A 112 7.61 -23.01 32.48
N LEU A 113 6.59 -22.26 32.87
CA LEU A 113 6.75 -20.98 33.56
C LEU A 113 7.41 -21.14 34.95
N GLU A 114 7.04 -22.17 35.71
CA GLU A 114 7.67 -22.48 37.00
C GLU A 114 9.10 -23.02 36.83
N ASP A 115 9.39 -23.78 35.76
CA ASP A 115 10.75 -24.20 35.45
C ASP A 115 11.63 -23.01 35.05
N PHE A 116 11.09 -22.09 34.26
CA PHE A 116 11.74 -20.82 33.91
C PHE A 116 12.09 -20.02 35.17
N ARG A 117 11.13 -19.85 36.09
CA ARG A 117 11.35 -19.21 37.39
C ARG A 117 12.47 -19.88 38.17
N ARG A 118 12.43 -21.21 38.30
CA ARG A 118 13.43 -22.00 39.03
C ARG A 118 14.83 -21.78 38.47
N ARG A 119 14.98 -21.75 37.14
CA ARG A 119 16.26 -21.50 36.46
C ARG A 119 16.77 -20.08 36.71
N LEU A 120 15.91 -19.07 36.65
CA LEU A 120 16.27 -17.68 37.01
C LEU A 120 16.74 -17.57 38.46
N GLU A 121 16.01 -18.16 39.41
CA GLU A 121 16.37 -18.14 40.83
C GLU A 121 17.71 -18.82 41.09
N GLN A 122 17.97 -19.97 40.44
CA GLN A 122 19.24 -20.69 40.55
C GLN A 122 20.42 -19.91 39.97
N ALA A 123 20.21 -19.16 38.88
CA ALA A 123 21.20 -18.29 38.26
C ALA A 123 21.31 -16.90 38.93
N GLY A 124 20.50 -16.62 39.97
CA GLY A 124 20.45 -15.31 40.63
C GLY A 124 20.02 -14.16 39.70
N ARG A 125 19.17 -14.45 38.71
CA ARG A 125 18.62 -13.47 37.74
C ARG A 125 17.32 -12.85 38.24
N SER A 126 16.87 -11.76 37.61
CA SER A 126 15.65 -11.06 38.01
C SER A 126 14.41 -11.90 37.71
N LEU A 127 13.40 -11.83 38.58
CA LEU A 127 12.08 -12.43 38.31
C LEU A 127 11.15 -11.49 37.52
N ARG A 128 11.65 -10.36 37.04
CA ARG A 128 10.88 -9.39 36.24
C ARG A 128 10.16 -10.07 35.08
N THR A 129 10.89 -10.75 34.21
CA THR A 129 10.33 -11.39 33.01
C THR A 129 9.32 -12.50 33.36
N TYR A 130 9.50 -13.20 34.48
CA TYR A 130 8.50 -14.16 34.97
C TYR A 130 7.16 -13.49 35.29
N TYR A 131 7.17 -12.37 36.03
CA TYR A 131 5.92 -11.64 36.33
C TYR A 131 5.30 -11.00 35.10
N TYR A 132 6.12 -10.53 34.17
CA TYR A 132 5.66 -10.00 32.88
C TYR A 132 4.95 -11.08 32.05
N MET A 133 5.56 -12.26 31.89
CA MET A 133 4.92 -13.38 31.18
C MET A 133 3.62 -13.85 31.83
N ARG A 134 3.49 -13.75 33.16
CA ARG A 134 2.21 -14.05 33.84
C ARG A 134 1.09 -13.13 33.38
N GLU A 135 1.38 -11.85 33.15
CA GLU A 135 0.39 -10.91 32.61
C GLU A 135 0.05 -11.25 31.15
N ASN A 136 1.04 -11.55 30.30
CA ASN A 136 0.80 -12.00 28.91
C ASN A 136 -0.08 -13.25 28.84
N ILE A 137 0.22 -14.26 29.67
CA ILE A 137 -0.60 -15.49 29.76
C ILE A 137 -2.02 -15.16 30.22
N SER A 138 -2.17 -14.25 31.17
CA SER A 138 -3.47 -13.83 31.67
C SER A 138 -4.31 -13.14 30.59
N GLU A 139 -3.70 -12.22 29.84
CA GLU A 139 -4.29 -11.54 28.69
C GLU A 139 -4.78 -12.57 27.66
N GLN A 140 -3.88 -13.44 27.20
CA GLN A 140 -4.17 -14.36 26.10
C GLN A 140 -5.17 -15.45 26.47
N THR A 141 -5.07 -16.00 27.69
CA THR A 141 -5.96 -17.09 28.12
C THR A 141 -7.33 -16.57 28.55
N GLY A 142 -7.46 -15.28 28.83
CA GLY A 142 -8.65 -14.68 29.45
C GLY A 142 -8.81 -15.03 30.94
N ASN A 143 -7.84 -15.76 31.53
CA ASN A 143 -7.82 -16.05 32.96
C ASN A 143 -7.16 -14.88 33.70
N LEU A 144 -7.96 -13.84 33.96
CA LEU A 144 -7.50 -12.58 34.51
C LEU A 144 -6.85 -12.73 35.90
N LEU A 145 -5.67 -12.12 36.08
CA LEU A 145 -5.00 -12.00 37.38
C LEU A 145 -5.78 -11.06 38.32
N PRO A 146 -5.57 -11.18 39.65
CA PRO A 146 -6.02 -10.15 40.59
C PRO A 146 -5.48 -8.77 40.22
N ALA A 147 -6.28 -7.71 40.43
CA ALA A 147 -5.95 -6.35 39.99
C ALA A 147 -4.59 -5.85 40.52
N GLU A 148 -4.22 -6.25 41.73
CA GLU A 148 -2.95 -5.93 42.40
C GLU A 148 -1.72 -6.62 41.81
N GLU A 149 -1.91 -7.62 40.94
CA GLU A 149 -0.80 -8.32 40.27
C GLU A 149 -0.40 -7.68 38.94
N TYR A 150 -1.27 -6.88 38.32
CA TYR A 150 -0.92 -6.17 37.09
C TYR A 150 0.10 -5.07 37.35
N GLY A 151 1.14 -5.05 36.53
CA GLY A 151 2.29 -4.18 36.64
C GLY A 151 3.33 -4.60 37.66
N LYS A 152 3.15 -5.72 38.36
CA LYS A 152 4.03 -6.21 39.43
C LYS A 152 5.45 -6.49 38.95
N TYR A 153 5.64 -6.79 37.66
CA TYR A 153 6.96 -6.98 37.08
C TYR A 153 7.87 -5.74 37.26
N ARG A 154 7.29 -4.54 37.44
CA ARG A 154 8.03 -3.28 37.71
C ARG A 154 8.65 -3.17 39.08
N ASP A 155 8.26 -4.02 40.03
CA ASP A 155 8.87 -4.08 41.35
C ASP A 155 10.24 -4.78 41.33
N TYR A 156 10.58 -5.42 40.21
CA TYR A 156 11.81 -6.19 40.04
C TYR A 156 12.82 -5.46 39.13
N PRO A 157 14.13 -5.60 39.38
CA PRO A 157 15.16 -4.99 38.55
C PRO A 157 15.06 -5.42 37.08
N THR A 158 15.37 -4.50 36.17
CA THR A 158 15.56 -4.82 34.75
C THR A 158 16.83 -5.62 34.53
N ASP A 159 16.77 -6.62 33.67
CA ASP A 159 17.93 -7.36 33.15
C ASP A 159 17.85 -7.47 31.62
N ASP A 160 18.73 -8.27 31.03
CA ASP A 160 18.86 -8.51 29.59
C ASP A 160 17.69 -9.32 28.99
N LEU A 161 16.89 -9.99 29.82
CA LEU A 161 15.66 -10.70 29.42
C LEU A 161 14.43 -9.79 29.31
N LYS A 162 14.60 -8.49 29.57
CA LYS A 162 13.57 -7.48 29.38
C LYS A 162 13.25 -7.31 27.89
N ASP A 163 11.97 -7.18 27.56
CA ASP A 163 11.56 -6.76 26.23
C ASP A 163 12.04 -5.37 25.87
N CYS A 164 12.02 -5.10 24.56
CA CYS A 164 12.23 -3.74 24.08
C CYS A 164 11.17 -2.80 24.68
N THR A 165 11.56 -1.55 24.89
CA THR A 165 10.69 -0.55 25.54
C THR A 165 9.36 -0.35 24.79
N ALA A 166 9.35 -0.48 23.46
CA ALA A 166 8.13 -0.37 22.67
C ALA A 166 7.14 -1.51 22.98
N CYS A 167 7.61 -2.76 23.10
CA CYS A 167 6.79 -3.92 23.46
C CYS A 167 6.21 -3.83 24.88
N GLU A 168 7.02 -3.47 25.89
CA GLU A 168 6.50 -3.26 27.26
C GLU A 168 5.48 -2.10 27.30
N THR A 169 5.72 -1.02 26.55
CA THR A 169 4.78 0.11 26.45
C THR A 169 3.47 -0.32 25.78
N SER A 170 3.55 -1.09 24.68
CA SER A 170 2.38 -1.67 24.02
C SER A 170 1.61 -2.59 24.97
N HIS A 171 2.30 -3.45 25.72
CA HIS A 171 1.69 -4.30 26.75
C HIS A 171 0.89 -3.50 27.76
N ASP A 172 1.46 -2.41 28.26
CA ASP A 172 0.80 -1.54 29.21
C ASP A 172 -0.44 -0.85 28.62
N VAL A 173 -0.40 -0.47 27.33
CA VAL A 173 -1.57 0.04 26.60
C VAL A 173 -2.66 -1.04 26.55
N ARG A 174 -2.32 -2.26 26.12
CA ARG A 174 -3.30 -3.36 26.01
C ARG A 174 -3.91 -3.71 27.36
N MET A 175 -3.10 -3.79 28.42
CA MET A 175 -3.59 -4.02 29.79
C MET A 175 -4.53 -2.90 30.25
N ALA A 176 -4.23 -1.64 29.93
CA ALA A 176 -5.12 -0.53 30.24
C ALA A 176 -6.45 -0.62 29.48
N LEU A 177 -6.44 -1.01 28.20
CA LEU A 177 -7.67 -1.24 27.41
C LEU A 177 -8.49 -2.42 27.95
N LEU A 178 -7.83 -3.53 28.29
CA LEU A 178 -8.45 -4.72 28.90
C LEU A 178 -9.16 -4.38 30.22
N LEU A 179 -8.59 -3.44 30.99
CA LEU A 179 -9.15 -2.94 32.26
C LEU A 179 -10.13 -1.77 32.08
N ASP A 180 -10.55 -1.46 30.84
CA ASP A 180 -11.46 -0.38 30.47
C ASP A 180 -10.97 1.03 30.89
N GLN A 181 -9.67 1.30 30.70
CA GLN A 181 -8.99 2.56 31.04
C GLN A 181 -8.42 3.25 29.77
N PRO A 182 -9.26 3.70 28.83
CA PRO A 182 -8.81 4.23 27.52
C PRO A 182 -7.96 5.49 27.65
N GLU A 183 -8.29 6.40 28.57
CA GLU A 183 -7.50 7.63 28.76
C GLU A 183 -6.07 7.34 29.23
N ARG A 184 -5.93 6.34 30.11
CA ARG A 184 -4.63 5.87 30.56
C ARG A 184 -3.87 5.20 29.42
N ALA A 185 -4.56 4.35 28.65
CA ALA A 185 -4.00 3.69 27.47
C ALA A 185 -3.48 4.74 26.46
N ARG A 186 -4.23 5.81 26.22
CA ARG A 186 -3.87 6.90 25.31
C ARG A 186 -2.66 7.67 25.82
N GLU A 187 -2.58 7.96 27.12
CA GLU A 187 -1.41 8.62 27.72
C GLU A 187 -0.13 7.77 27.60
N ILE A 188 -0.22 6.47 27.91
CA ILE A 188 0.91 5.53 27.82
C ILE A 188 1.37 5.37 26.37
N GLY A 189 0.42 5.30 25.43
CA GLY A 189 0.70 5.05 24.02
C GLY A 189 1.28 6.24 23.23
N LYS A 190 1.35 7.45 23.81
CA LYS A 190 1.85 8.66 23.11
C LYS A 190 3.18 8.44 22.36
N PRO A 191 4.22 7.81 22.95
CA PRO A 191 5.48 7.57 22.25
C PRO A 191 5.36 6.61 21.05
N ILE A 192 4.39 5.69 21.08
CA ILE A 192 4.12 4.77 19.96
C ILE A 192 3.41 5.52 18.83
N PHE A 193 2.39 6.33 19.16
CA PHE A 193 1.64 7.09 18.16
C PHE A 193 2.46 8.21 17.51
N SER A 194 3.41 8.81 18.24
CA SER A 194 4.34 9.81 17.71
C SER A 194 5.47 9.21 16.85
N GLY A 195 5.64 7.88 16.86
CA GLY A 195 6.75 7.19 16.21
C GLY A 195 8.07 7.25 16.97
N GLU A 196 8.11 7.82 18.18
CA GLU A 196 9.30 7.82 19.05
C GLU A 196 9.71 6.40 19.47
N GLN A 197 8.73 5.51 19.64
CA GLN A 197 8.93 4.10 19.97
C GLN A 197 8.31 3.19 18.91
N HIS A 198 9.12 2.30 18.35
CA HIS A 198 8.70 1.27 17.40
C HIS A 198 9.63 0.04 17.47
N CYS A 199 9.15 -1.11 16.99
CA CYS A 199 9.93 -2.35 16.79
C CYS A 199 9.31 -3.16 15.63
N GLY A 200 9.60 -4.47 15.51
CA GLY A 200 9.03 -5.31 14.44
C GLY A 200 7.54 -5.69 14.61
N GLU A 201 6.96 -5.41 15.77
CA GLU A 201 5.56 -5.74 16.14
C GLU A 201 4.79 -4.54 16.73
N VAL A 202 5.48 -3.42 16.97
CA VAL A 202 4.92 -2.18 17.49
C VAL A 202 5.24 -1.09 16.46
N PRO A 203 4.23 -0.44 15.88
CA PRO A 203 2.92 -0.16 16.46
C PRO A 203 1.78 -1.16 16.18
N GLU A 204 2.02 -2.22 15.41
CA GLU A 204 1.00 -3.09 14.83
C GLU A 204 0.05 -3.68 15.88
N THR A 205 0.61 -4.35 16.88
CA THR A 205 -0.15 -4.96 17.99
C THR A 205 -0.91 -3.93 18.83
N THR A 206 -0.35 -2.73 19.00
CA THR A 206 -0.99 -1.61 19.69
C THR A 206 -2.20 -1.10 18.91
N TYR A 207 -2.06 -0.95 17.59
CA TYR A 207 -3.15 -0.50 16.73
C TYR A 207 -4.28 -1.52 16.69
N ALA A 208 -3.97 -2.81 16.57
CA ALA A 208 -4.98 -3.85 16.61
C ALA A 208 -5.77 -3.86 17.93
N ALA A 209 -5.10 -3.70 19.08
CA ALA A 209 -5.78 -3.64 20.37
C ALA A 209 -6.74 -2.45 20.49
N TRP A 210 -6.34 -1.28 19.99
CA TRP A 210 -7.22 -0.11 19.92
C TRP A 210 -8.40 -0.33 18.97
N ILE A 211 -8.16 -0.91 17.78
CA ILE A 211 -9.23 -1.24 16.83
C ILE A 211 -10.27 -2.17 17.46
N GLU A 212 -9.84 -3.20 18.19
CA GLU A 212 -10.77 -4.11 18.88
C GLU A 212 -11.56 -3.39 19.96
N TYR A 213 -10.89 -2.60 20.79
CA TYR A 213 -11.52 -1.82 21.85
C TYR A 213 -12.55 -0.83 21.29
N ASP A 214 -12.16 -0.02 20.32
CA ASP A 214 -13.01 1.01 19.70
C ASP A 214 -14.20 0.37 18.97
N ARG A 215 -13.99 -0.75 18.25
CA ARG A 215 -15.08 -1.53 17.64
C ARG A 215 -16.09 -1.99 18.70
N HIS A 216 -15.62 -2.49 19.84
CA HIS A 216 -16.48 -2.92 20.94
C HIS A 216 -17.24 -1.77 21.61
N LYS A 217 -16.68 -0.57 21.63
CA LYS A 217 -17.33 0.65 22.16
C LYS A 217 -18.23 1.36 21.14
N GLY A 218 -18.09 1.04 19.85
CA GLY A 218 -18.83 1.67 18.75
C GLY A 218 -18.15 2.93 18.20
N ASP A 219 -16.89 3.17 18.57
CA ASP A 219 -16.08 4.32 18.16
C ASP A 219 -15.38 4.05 16.81
N PHE A 220 -16.18 3.76 15.79
CA PHE A 220 -15.69 3.28 14.48
C PHE A 220 -14.79 4.26 13.72
N GLY A 221 -14.86 5.56 14.03
CA GLY A 221 -14.04 6.59 13.38
C GLY A 221 -12.55 6.44 13.69
N ASP A 222 -12.19 6.32 14.97
CA ASP A 222 -10.79 6.14 15.39
C ASP A 222 -10.28 4.74 14.99
N ALA A 223 -11.12 3.70 15.11
CA ALA A 223 -10.80 2.35 14.63
C ALA A 223 -10.46 2.32 13.13
N ARG A 224 -11.24 3.02 12.30
CA ARG A 224 -11.01 3.11 10.84
C ARG A 224 -9.67 3.77 10.52
N LYS A 225 -9.29 4.83 11.23
CA LYS A 225 -7.99 5.50 11.04
C LYS A 225 -6.82 4.57 11.34
N LEU A 226 -6.90 3.84 12.46
CA LEU A 226 -5.87 2.89 12.84
C LEU A 226 -5.80 1.70 11.88
N ALA A 227 -6.94 1.22 11.38
CA ALA A 227 -6.99 0.11 10.43
C ALA A 227 -6.26 0.41 9.11
N LYS A 228 -6.43 1.63 8.59
CA LYS A 228 -5.72 2.10 7.39
C LYS A 228 -4.20 2.11 7.57
N ARG A 229 -3.73 2.52 8.75
CA ARG A 229 -2.29 2.51 9.09
C ARG A 229 -1.77 1.09 9.31
N LEU A 230 -2.58 0.23 9.93
CA LEU A 230 -2.21 -1.13 10.28
C LEU A 230 -2.07 -2.05 9.06
N TYR A 231 -3.03 -2.02 8.12
CA TYR A 231 -3.06 -3.00 7.03
C TYR A 231 -1.78 -3.04 6.17
N PRO A 232 -1.21 -1.90 5.72
CA PRO A 232 0.07 -1.91 4.98
C PRO A 232 1.24 -2.52 5.76
N MET A 233 1.20 -2.48 7.09
CA MET A 233 2.26 -3.02 7.98
C MET A 233 2.14 -4.53 8.18
N VAL A 234 0.92 -5.09 8.08
CA VAL A 234 0.64 -6.51 8.36
C VAL A 234 0.31 -7.35 7.14
N ARG A 235 0.02 -6.75 5.98
CA ARG A 235 -0.29 -7.50 4.76
C ARG A 235 0.84 -8.45 4.38
N HIS A 236 0.47 -9.64 3.93
CA HIS A 236 1.34 -10.76 3.57
C HIS A 236 2.21 -11.35 4.69
N ARG A 237 2.13 -10.84 5.93
CA ARG A 237 2.86 -11.36 7.09
C ARG A 237 2.05 -12.43 7.82
N MET A 238 2.51 -13.68 7.74
CA MET A 238 1.85 -14.82 8.38
C MET A 238 1.83 -14.69 9.91
N ASP A 239 2.88 -14.14 10.50
CA ASP A 239 3.04 -13.85 11.93
C ASP A 239 2.04 -12.80 12.44
N MET A 240 1.45 -11.99 11.55
CA MET A 240 0.46 -10.94 11.86
C MET A 240 -0.98 -11.32 11.47
N LEU A 241 -1.26 -12.61 11.26
CA LEU A 241 -2.56 -13.06 10.80
C LEU A 241 -3.69 -12.82 11.83
N ARG A 242 -3.34 -12.67 13.12
CA ARG A 242 -4.30 -12.29 14.18
C ARG A 242 -4.79 -10.85 13.97
N GLU A 243 -3.88 -9.93 13.71
CA GLU A 243 -4.14 -8.51 13.42
C GLU A 243 -4.94 -8.35 12.12
N VAL A 244 -4.66 -9.19 11.11
CA VAL A 244 -5.51 -9.30 9.91
C VAL A 244 -6.94 -9.71 10.27
N GLY A 245 -7.11 -10.66 11.19
CA GLY A 245 -8.44 -11.06 11.70
C GLY A 245 -9.19 -9.90 12.34
N THR A 246 -8.49 -9.07 13.13
CA THR A 246 -9.03 -7.82 13.70
C THR A 246 -9.51 -6.86 12.61
N LEU A 247 -8.71 -6.66 11.54
CA LEU A 247 -9.08 -5.83 10.39
C LEU A 247 -10.31 -6.38 9.65
N LEU A 248 -10.36 -7.69 9.38
CA LEU A 248 -11.51 -8.33 8.72
C LEU A 248 -12.80 -8.12 9.53
N HIS A 249 -12.71 -8.24 10.85
CA HIS A 249 -13.85 -8.00 11.74
C HIS A 249 -14.30 -6.54 11.67
N LEU A 250 -13.38 -5.57 11.77
CA LEU A 250 -13.73 -4.16 11.64
C LEU A 250 -14.37 -3.86 10.27
N TYR A 251 -13.70 -4.23 9.18
CA TYR A 251 -14.16 -3.98 7.82
C TYR A 251 -15.48 -4.67 7.50
N SER A 252 -15.81 -5.79 8.14
CA SER A 252 -17.14 -6.38 8.03
C SER A 252 -18.28 -5.44 8.41
N LEU A 253 -18.01 -4.49 9.32
CA LEU A 253 -19.00 -3.54 9.84
C LEU A 253 -18.96 -2.21 9.08
N ILE A 254 -17.77 -1.76 8.70
CA ILE A 254 -17.57 -0.39 8.20
C ILE A 254 -17.38 -0.31 6.68
N ASP A 255 -16.84 -1.34 6.04
CA ASP A 255 -16.54 -1.40 4.60
C ASP A 255 -16.19 -2.84 4.16
N PHE A 256 -17.22 -3.60 3.80
CA PHE A 256 -17.02 -5.01 3.43
C PHE A 256 -16.26 -5.19 2.10
N GLN A 257 -16.12 -4.16 1.25
CA GLN A 257 -15.35 -4.27 0.00
C GLN A 257 -13.84 -4.24 0.29
N THR A 258 -13.41 -3.37 1.21
CA THR A 258 -12.05 -3.45 1.73
C THR A 258 -11.83 -4.79 2.46
N GLY A 259 -12.83 -5.25 3.23
CA GLY A 259 -12.77 -6.56 3.90
C GLY A 259 -12.58 -7.75 2.95
N THR A 260 -13.28 -7.81 1.81
CA THR A 260 -13.12 -8.89 0.81
C THR A 260 -11.75 -8.87 0.14
N THR A 261 -11.20 -7.67 -0.05
CA THR A 261 -9.84 -7.45 -0.55
C THR A 261 -8.80 -7.99 0.44
N VAL A 262 -8.85 -7.58 1.71
CA VAL A 262 -7.99 -8.11 2.79
C VAL A 262 -8.10 -9.64 2.87
N PHE A 263 -9.33 -10.16 2.85
CA PHE A 263 -9.57 -11.60 2.93
C PHE A 263 -8.87 -12.37 1.80
N ARG A 264 -8.94 -11.85 0.57
CA ARG A 264 -8.38 -12.50 -0.61
C ARG A 264 -6.86 -12.68 -0.50
N HIS A 265 -6.10 -11.66 -0.08
CA HIS A 265 -4.63 -11.78 0.01
C HIS A 265 -4.21 -12.71 1.11
N GLU A 266 -4.89 -12.63 2.23
CA GLU A 266 -4.46 -13.30 3.45
C GLU A 266 -5.01 -14.73 3.56
N LEU A 267 -5.94 -15.13 2.67
CA LEU A 267 -6.46 -16.50 2.65
C LEU A 267 -5.34 -17.54 2.48
N ARG A 268 -4.31 -17.27 1.65
CA ARG A 268 -3.19 -18.21 1.49
C ARG A 268 -2.36 -18.32 2.77
N ASN A 269 -2.14 -17.22 3.48
CA ASN A 269 -1.52 -17.24 4.81
C ASN A 269 -2.35 -18.05 5.80
N PHE A 270 -3.67 -17.85 5.82
CA PHE A 270 -4.59 -18.65 6.63
C PHE A 270 -4.55 -20.14 6.27
N LEU A 271 -4.48 -20.52 5.00
CA LEU A 271 -4.41 -21.93 4.58
C LEU A 271 -3.12 -22.61 5.04
N ASN A 272 -2.01 -21.87 5.06
CA ASN A 272 -0.69 -22.39 5.43
C ASN A 272 -0.41 -22.31 6.94
N CYS A 273 -1.10 -21.42 7.67
CA CYS A 273 -0.90 -21.21 9.09
C CYS A 273 -1.37 -22.40 9.92
N ARG A 274 -0.51 -22.91 10.82
CA ARG A 274 -0.80 -23.97 11.79
C ARG A 274 -1.11 -23.44 13.19
N ASN A 275 -0.86 -22.15 13.47
CA ASN A 275 -1.13 -21.51 14.75
C ASN A 275 -2.65 -21.39 14.98
N HIS A 276 -3.18 -22.06 16.01
CA HIS A 276 -4.63 -22.13 16.24
C HIS A 276 -5.25 -20.79 16.64
N TRP A 277 -4.52 -19.96 17.37
CA TRP A 277 -4.99 -18.64 17.79
C TRP A 277 -5.13 -17.68 16.60
N MET A 278 -4.08 -17.58 15.78
CA MET A 278 -4.09 -16.77 14.56
C MET A 278 -5.21 -17.21 13.60
N ARG A 279 -5.34 -18.53 13.39
CA ARG A 279 -6.44 -19.10 12.58
C ARG A 279 -7.81 -18.76 13.14
N PHE A 280 -7.99 -18.81 14.46
CA PHE A 280 -9.26 -18.46 15.11
C PHE A 280 -9.65 -17.01 14.78
N HIS A 281 -8.76 -16.05 15.01
CA HIS A 281 -9.05 -14.63 14.77
C HIS A 281 -9.36 -14.35 13.29
N PHE A 282 -8.57 -14.91 12.37
CA PHE A 282 -8.83 -14.78 10.94
C PHE A 282 -10.20 -15.36 10.56
N ALA A 283 -10.50 -16.58 11.01
CA ALA A 283 -11.76 -17.25 10.70
C ALA A 283 -12.96 -16.51 11.33
N ALA A 284 -12.82 -15.99 12.55
CA ALA A 284 -13.86 -15.18 13.18
C ALA A 284 -14.13 -13.89 12.38
N GLY A 285 -13.09 -13.16 11.97
CA GLY A 285 -13.23 -11.97 11.13
C GLY A 285 -13.84 -12.27 9.75
N ALA A 286 -13.36 -13.33 9.07
CA ALA A 286 -13.91 -13.76 7.78
C ALA A 286 -15.38 -14.22 7.89
N HIS A 287 -15.74 -14.91 8.97
CA HIS A 287 -17.13 -15.25 9.27
C HIS A 287 -18.01 -14.00 9.33
N ARG A 288 -17.57 -12.97 10.09
CA ARG A 288 -18.28 -11.70 10.27
C ARG A 288 -18.47 -10.98 8.94
N LEU A 289 -17.41 -10.90 8.13
CA LEU A 289 -17.44 -10.33 6.78
C LEU A 289 -18.56 -10.93 5.92
N PHE A 290 -18.55 -12.25 5.75
CA PHE A 290 -19.52 -12.91 4.88
C PHE A 290 -20.92 -13.02 5.49
N ALA A 291 -21.03 -13.08 6.83
CA ALA A 291 -22.30 -12.99 7.53
C ALA A 291 -22.98 -11.63 7.29
N HIS A 292 -22.20 -10.54 7.37
CA HIS A 292 -22.68 -9.19 7.11
C HIS A 292 -23.13 -9.02 5.65
N MET A 293 -22.32 -9.46 4.68
CA MET A 293 -22.71 -9.44 3.26
C MET A 293 -24.03 -10.19 3.02
N SER A 294 -24.19 -11.37 3.64
CA SER A 294 -25.44 -12.12 3.56
C SER A 294 -26.61 -11.37 4.20
N ALA A 295 -26.39 -10.65 5.31
CA ALA A 295 -27.44 -9.85 5.96
C ALA A 295 -27.89 -8.67 5.09
N LEU A 296 -26.98 -8.10 4.30
CA LEU A 296 -27.26 -7.09 3.26
C LEU A 296 -27.90 -7.66 1.98
N LYS A 297 -28.29 -8.95 1.97
CA LYS A 297 -28.84 -9.66 0.80
C LYS A 297 -27.88 -9.76 -0.39
N THR A 298 -26.57 -9.68 -0.14
CA THR A 298 -25.55 -10.07 -1.12
C THR A 298 -25.36 -11.58 -1.02
N ASP A 299 -26.16 -12.35 -1.76
CA ASP A 299 -26.18 -13.82 -1.66
C ASP A 299 -24.90 -14.47 -2.23
N THR A 300 -24.24 -13.82 -3.20
CA THR A 300 -23.02 -14.33 -3.84
C THR A 300 -21.95 -13.27 -3.96
N VAL A 301 -20.68 -13.66 -3.84
CA VAL A 301 -19.51 -12.82 -4.06
C VAL A 301 -18.59 -13.43 -5.12
N GLY A 302 -18.05 -12.60 -6.01
CA GLY A 302 -17.01 -13.01 -6.95
C GLY A 302 -15.64 -12.83 -6.30
N LEU A 303 -14.90 -13.91 -6.09
CA LEU A 303 -13.55 -13.86 -5.53
C LEU A 303 -12.66 -14.82 -6.32
N VAL A 304 -11.36 -14.54 -6.38
CA VAL A 304 -10.42 -15.56 -6.85
C VAL A 304 -9.54 -15.98 -5.71
N LEU A 305 -9.79 -17.22 -5.30
CA LEU A 305 -9.22 -17.84 -4.13
C LEU A 305 -8.22 -18.92 -4.57
N PRO A 306 -7.24 -19.28 -3.73
CA PRO A 306 -6.30 -20.35 -4.04
C PRO A 306 -7.03 -21.68 -4.27
N GLN A 307 -6.56 -22.50 -5.23
CA GLN A 307 -7.18 -23.80 -5.55
C GLN A 307 -7.15 -24.76 -4.36
N GLU A 308 -6.23 -24.56 -3.41
CA GLU A 308 -6.13 -25.35 -2.19
C GLU A 308 -7.28 -25.06 -1.20
N PHE A 309 -8.04 -23.97 -1.38
CA PHE A 309 -9.18 -23.64 -0.53
C PHE A 309 -10.31 -24.65 -0.74
N SER A 310 -10.86 -25.21 0.34
CA SER A 310 -11.84 -26.30 0.26
C SER A 310 -13.16 -25.93 -0.42
N LEU A 311 -13.54 -24.66 -0.44
CA LEU A 311 -14.74 -24.18 -1.13
C LEU A 311 -14.44 -23.69 -2.55
N TRP A 312 -13.18 -23.71 -2.99
CA TRP A 312 -12.77 -23.29 -4.31
C TRP A 312 -13.62 -23.96 -5.40
N ASN A 313 -13.97 -23.19 -6.42
CA ASN A 313 -14.67 -23.68 -7.59
C ASN A 313 -14.24 -22.88 -8.82
N GLU A 314 -14.35 -23.50 -10.00
CA GLU A 314 -13.95 -22.94 -11.29
C GLU A 314 -14.77 -21.70 -11.70
N THR A 315 -15.92 -21.45 -11.06
CA THR A 315 -16.79 -20.31 -11.41
C THR A 315 -16.39 -19.02 -10.70
N HIS A 316 -15.55 -19.10 -9.67
CA HIS A 316 -15.11 -17.97 -8.83
C HIS A 316 -16.26 -17.19 -8.19
N ARG A 317 -17.45 -17.79 -8.15
CA ARG A 317 -18.63 -17.28 -7.46
C ARG A 317 -18.86 -18.15 -6.24
N TYR A 318 -19.00 -17.51 -5.08
CA TYR A 318 -19.20 -18.20 -3.80
C TYR A 318 -20.45 -17.67 -3.13
N GLU A 319 -21.24 -18.58 -2.56
CA GLU A 319 -22.36 -18.19 -1.71
C GLU A 319 -21.82 -17.59 -0.40
N THR A 320 -22.21 -16.37 -0.07
CA THR A 320 -21.74 -15.66 1.13
C THR A 320 -22.11 -16.42 2.39
N LYS A 321 -23.30 -17.04 2.42
CA LYS A 321 -23.73 -17.93 3.51
C LYS A 321 -22.84 -19.16 3.68
N GLN A 322 -22.38 -19.75 2.57
CA GLN A 322 -21.52 -20.93 2.61
C GLN A 322 -20.12 -20.57 3.12
N LEU A 323 -19.55 -19.46 2.64
CA LEU A 323 -18.28 -18.92 3.14
C LEU A 323 -18.37 -18.60 4.62
N SER A 324 -19.39 -17.83 5.02
CA SER A 324 -19.63 -17.48 6.42
C SER A 324 -19.73 -18.72 7.32
N LYS A 325 -20.47 -19.74 6.87
CA LYS A 325 -20.58 -21.01 7.62
C LYS A 325 -19.26 -21.74 7.73
N TYR A 326 -18.47 -21.82 6.65
CA TYR A 326 -17.16 -22.48 6.68
C TYR A 326 -16.24 -21.87 7.72
N PHE A 327 -16.11 -20.54 7.70
CA PHE A 327 -15.25 -19.83 8.66
C PHE A 327 -15.82 -19.85 10.08
N TYR A 328 -17.15 -19.85 10.25
CA TYR A 328 -17.78 -20.04 11.56
C TYR A 328 -17.40 -21.39 12.19
N GLU A 329 -17.51 -22.49 11.44
CA GLU A 329 -17.23 -23.83 11.97
C GLU A 329 -15.76 -24.00 12.34
N GLU A 330 -14.84 -23.42 11.55
CA GLU A 330 -13.41 -23.37 11.89
C GLU A 330 -13.18 -22.58 13.18
N ALA A 331 -13.67 -21.34 13.24
CA ALA A 331 -13.50 -20.47 14.40
C ALA A 331 -14.11 -21.11 15.66
N LYS A 332 -15.32 -21.64 15.55
CA LYS A 332 -16.01 -22.33 16.65
C LYS A 332 -15.23 -23.54 17.15
N THR A 333 -14.73 -24.39 16.25
CA THR A 333 -13.95 -25.57 16.64
C THR A 333 -12.68 -25.19 17.40
N LEU A 334 -12.00 -24.13 16.97
CA LEU A 334 -10.78 -23.64 17.63
C LEU A 334 -11.11 -22.99 18.98
N ALA A 335 -12.15 -22.15 19.02
CA ALA A 335 -12.65 -21.51 20.24
C ALA A 335 -13.02 -22.54 21.30
N GLU A 336 -13.90 -23.50 21.00
CA GLU A 336 -14.33 -24.54 21.94
C GLU A 336 -13.15 -25.32 22.55
N LYS A 337 -12.11 -25.61 21.76
CA LYS A 337 -10.93 -26.34 22.23
C LYS A 337 -10.02 -25.48 23.11
N LEU A 338 -9.78 -24.22 22.74
CA LEU A 338 -8.96 -23.29 23.51
C LEU A 338 -9.66 -22.90 24.82
N ASP A 339 -10.95 -22.60 24.77
CA ASP A 339 -11.81 -22.31 25.92
C ASP A 339 -11.86 -23.52 26.87
N ALA A 340 -12.04 -24.74 26.34
CA ALA A 340 -12.01 -25.95 27.15
C ALA A 340 -10.64 -26.18 27.81
N ARG A 341 -9.53 -25.88 27.12
CA ARG A 341 -8.18 -25.91 27.71
C ARG A 341 -8.05 -24.89 28.85
N ASN A 342 -8.65 -23.71 28.69
CA ASN A 342 -8.58 -22.62 29.66
C ASN A 342 -9.56 -22.74 30.83
N GLY A 343 -10.64 -23.49 30.67
CA GLY A 343 -11.74 -23.54 31.62
C GLY A 343 -12.62 -22.28 31.60
N ASN A 344 -12.74 -21.59 30.47
CA ASN A 344 -13.57 -20.39 30.30
C ASN A 344 -14.38 -20.46 28.99
N THR A 345 -14.98 -19.33 28.56
CA THR A 345 -15.80 -19.21 27.34
C THR A 345 -15.40 -18.00 26.48
N VAL A 346 -14.21 -17.43 26.72
CA VAL A 346 -13.85 -16.09 26.20
C VAL A 346 -13.88 -16.03 24.68
N LEU A 347 -13.39 -17.06 23.99
CA LEU A 347 -13.35 -17.08 22.53
C LEU A 347 -14.71 -17.38 21.92
N MET A 348 -15.51 -18.24 22.56
CA MET A 348 -16.90 -18.46 22.16
C MET A 348 -17.74 -17.20 22.35
N ASP A 349 -17.55 -16.48 23.46
CA ASP A 349 -18.23 -15.20 23.74
C ASP A 349 -17.80 -14.12 22.73
N TYR A 350 -16.53 -14.11 22.31
CA TYR A 350 -16.05 -13.26 21.21
C TYR A 350 -16.73 -13.63 19.88
N LEU A 351 -16.78 -14.93 19.55
CA LEU A 351 -17.33 -15.42 18.28
C LEU A 351 -18.83 -15.20 18.18
N ASP A 352 -19.59 -15.36 19.27
CA ASP A 352 -21.04 -15.20 19.31
C ASP A 352 -21.48 -13.78 19.73
N GLY A 353 -20.53 -12.92 20.14
CA GLY A 353 -20.80 -11.57 20.62
C GLY A 353 -21.51 -10.70 19.59
N ALA A 354 -22.50 -9.91 19.99
CA ALA A 354 -23.13 -8.97 19.08
C ALA A 354 -22.22 -7.76 18.84
N ASP A 355 -22.05 -7.38 17.59
CA ASP A 355 -21.42 -6.10 17.25
C ASP A 355 -22.41 -4.96 17.44
N LEU A 356 -21.89 -3.81 17.89
CA LEU A 356 -22.65 -2.58 17.80
C LEU A 356 -22.86 -2.24 16.32
N ALA A 357 -24.06 -1.76 15.98
CA ALA A 357 -24.32 -1.34 14.61
C ALA A 357 -23.41 -0.16 14.27
N TYR A 358 -22.64 -0.28 13.20
CA TYR A 358 -22.09 0.88 12.54
C TYR A 358 -23.25 1.65 11.92
N GLU A 359 -23.77 2.63 12.64
CA GLU A 359 -24.59 3.66 12.04
C GLU A 359 -23.63 4.49 11.20
N LYS A 360 -23.61 4.22 9.88
CA LYS A 360 -22.99 5.12 8.93
C LYS A 360 -23.62 6.48 9.21
N GLY A 361 -22.85 7.38 9.85
CA GLY A 361 -23.22 8.79 9.91
C GLY A 361 -23.52 9.26 8.49
N GLU A 362 -24.20 10.40 8.33
CA GLU A 362 -24.22 11.09 7.03
C GLU A 362 -22.84 10.94 6.38
N VAL A 363 -22.84 10.46 5.12
CA VAL A 363 -21.70 10.06 4.28
C VAL A 363 -20.35 10.39 4.91
N ASP A 364 -19.47 9.39 5.08
CA ASP A 364 -18.13 9.66 5.57
C ASP A 364 -17.38 10.61 4.64
N TYR A 365 -17.48 11.87 5.02
CA TYR A 365 -16.98 13.07 4.39
C TYR A 365 -15.59 13.43 4.96
N ILE A 366 -15.12 12.66 5.94
CA ILE A 366 -13.99 13.07 6.77
C ILE A 366 -12.70 12.44 6.27
N HIS A 367 -12.70 11.23 5.72
CA HIS A 367 -11.41 10.64 5.30
C HIS A 367 -10.93 11.12 3.94
N GLY A 368 -9.61 11.27 3.73
CA GLY A 368 -9.05 11.62 2.42
C GLY A 368 -9.21 10.53 1.35
N ASP A 369 -9.44 9.29 1.78
CA ASP A 369 -9.71 8.16 0.89
C ASP A 369 -11.20 8.05 0.53
N THR A 370 -11.47 7.41 -0.60
CA THR A 370 -12.80 7.11 -1.10
C THR A 370 -12.85 5.70 -1.69
N GLU A 371 -14.06 5.19 -1.93
CA GLU A 371 -14.22 3.89 -2.59
C GLU A 371 -13.60 3.96 -3.99
N PRO A 372 -12.62 3.09 -4.32
CA PRO A 372 -11.92 3.19 -5.59
C PRO A 372 -12.84 2.82 -6.75
N VAL A 373 -12.83 3.64 -7.79
CA VAL A 373 -13.57 3.37 -9.03
C VAL A 373 -12.65 2.69 -10.06
N PRO A 374 -13.16 1.77 -10.90
CA PRO A 374 -12.33 1.14 -11.93
C PRO A 374 -11.69 2.15 -12.90
N SER A 375 -10.44 1.89 -13.30
CA SER A 375 -9.78 2.61 -14.39
C SER A 375 -10.36 2.15 -15.73
N VAL A 376 -10.82 3.07 -16.57
CA VAL A 376 -11.47 2.79 -17.85
C VAL A 376 -10.69 3.44 -18.99
N ILE A 377 -10.03 2.62 -19.80
CA ILE A 377 -9.29 3.06 -20.99
C ILE A 377 -9.81 2.29 -22.20
N GLY A 378 -10.12 3.01 -23.28
CA GLY A 378 -10.67 2.45 -24.51
C GLY A 378 -9.71 2.52 -25.68
N ALA A 379 -9.48 1.41 -26.38
CA ALA A 379 -8.75 1.37 -27.65
C ALA A 379 -9.65 1.77 -28.82
N VAL A 380 -9.32 2.84 -29.53
CA VAL A 380 -10.11 3.34 -30.68
C VAL A 380 -9.71 2.58 -31.94
N CYS A 381 -10.65 1.80 -32.47
CA CYS A 381 -10.41 0.90 -33.60
C CYS A 381 -11.12 1.42 -34.85
N THR A 382 -10.36 1.77 -35.90
CA THR A 382 -10.94 2.18 -37.20
C THR A 382 -11.74 1.06 -37.85
N VAL A 383 -11.38 -0.19 -37.54
CA VAL A 383 -12.15 -1.39 -37.83
C VAL A 383 -12.14 -2.22 -36.55
N LEU A 384 -13.32 -2.57 -36.03
CA LEU A 384 -13.43 -3.44 -34.86
C LEU A 384 -12.93 -4.85 -35.22
N PRO A 385 -12.38 -5.61 -34.26
CA PRO A 385 -11.97 -6.99 -34.51
C PRO A 385 -13.15 -7.85 -34.97
N ASP A 386 -12.96 -8.64 -36.04
CA ASP A 386 -13.98 -9.55 -36.58
C ASP A 386 -14.49 -10.55 -35.51
N GLU A 387 -13.61 -10.95 -34.58
CA GLU A 387 -13.93 -11.77 -33.41
C GLU A 387 -13.25 -11.22 -32.15
N LEU A 388 -14.03 -10.58 -31.26
CA LEU A 388 -13.62 -10.28 -29.89
C LEU A 388 -14.31 -11.28 -28.94
N THR A 389 -13.61 -12.36 -28.62
CA THR A 389 -14.08 -13.47 -27.77
C THR A 389 -13.05 -13.84 -26.71
N VAL A 390 -13.47 -14.55 -25.66
CA VAL A 390 -12.56 -15.13 -24.66
C VAL A 390 -11.41 -15.92 -25.31
N GLU A 391 -11.72 -16.75 -26.31
CA GLU A 391 -10.72 -17.58 -26.99
C GLU A 391 -9.73 -16.73 -27.80
N SER A 392 -10.21 -15.71 -28.51
CA SER A 392 -9.34 -14.82 -29.28
C SER A 392 -8.38 -14.02 -28.40
N VAL A 393 -8.86 -13.50 -27.26
CA VAL A 393 -8.07 -12.72 -26.30
C VAL A 393 -7.06 -13.63 -25.61
N THR A 394 -7.51 -14.78 -25.09
CA THR A 394 -6.65 -15.75 -24.39
C THR A 394 -5.51 -16.21 -25.29
N ARG A 395 -5.81 -16.57 -26.53
CA ARG A 395 -4.79 -16.96 -27.52
C ARG A 395 -3.77 -15.86 -27.76
N THR A 396 -4.19 -14.60 -27.86
CA THR A 396 -3.26 -13.47 -28.05
C THR A 396 -2.33 -13.30 -26.84
N LEU A 397 -2.87 -13.38 -25.62
CA LEU A 397 -2.10 -13.24 -24.38
C LEU A 397 -1.11 -14.39 -24.18
N GLU A 398 -1.55 -15.63 -24.38
CA GLU A 398 -0.71 -16.81 -24.21
C GLU A 398 0.40 -16.89 -25.27
N ASN A 399 0.13 -16.42 -26.50
CA ASN A 399 1.15 -16.38 -27.56
C ASN A 399 2.26 -15.35 -27.30
N ASP A 400 1.95 -14.26 -26.59
CA ASP A 400 2.94 -13.26 -26.18
C ASP A 400 3.86 -13.82 -25.09
N GLY A 401 3.34 -14.68 -24.21
CA GLY A 401 4.10 -15.39 -23.18
C GLY A 401 4.42 -14.55 -21.94
N ARG A 402 4.21 -13.22 -21.96
CA ARG A 402 4.28 -12.37 -20.75
C ARG A 402 3.00 -12.36 -19.95
N PHE A 403 1.89 -12.90 -20.46
CA PHE A 403 0.61 -12.90 -19.77
C PHE A 403 0.06 -14.31 -19.66
N ALA A 404 -0.52 -14.62 -18.50
CA ALA A 404 -1.22 -15.88 -18.28
C ALA A 404 -2.68 -15.58 -17.90
N VAL A 405 -3.61 -16.12 -18.69
CA VAL A 405 -5.03 -16.05 -18.34
C VAL A 405 -5.31 -17.06 -17.24
N VAL A 406 -5.57 -16.56 -16.04
CA VAL A 406 -5.93 -17.37 -14.87
C VAL A 406 -7.38 -17.81 -14.96
N LEU A 407 -8.25 -16.89 -15.38
CA LEU A 407 -9.69 -17.11 -15.56
C LEU A 407 -10.20 -16.28 -16.74
N ALA A 408 -11.15 -16.82 -17.49
CA ALA A 408 -11.94 -16.03 -18.43
C ALA A 408 -13.41 -16.48 -18.44
N LYS A 409 -14.33 -15.52 -18.56
CA LYS A 409 -15.76 -15.76 -18.70
C LYS A 409 -16.39 -14.75 -19.65
N THR A 410 -17.48 -15.16 -20.29
CA THR A 410 -18.34 -14.27 -21.09
C THR A 410 -19.63 -14.03 -20.31
N GLU A 411 -20.08 -12.78 -20.22
CA GLU A 411 -21.43 -12.44 -19.74
C GLU A 411 -22.32 -12.14 -20.96
N PRO A 412 -23.12 -13.13 -21.43
CA PRO A 412 -23.73 -13.09 -22.77
C PRO A 412 -24.75 -11.97 -22.97
N GLU A 413 -25.40 -11.52 -21.90
CA GLU A 413 -26.44 -10.48 -21.96
C GLU A 413 -25.87 -9.08 -22.23
N GLN A 414 -24.57 -8.86 -21.97
CA GLN A 414 -23.92 -7.55 -22.06
C GLN A 414 -22.80 -7.47 -23.12
N GLY A 415 -22.47 -8.59 -23.79
CA GLY A 415 -21.33 -8.65 -24.71
C GLY A 415 -19.99 -8.41 -24.02
N LEU A 416 -19.94 -8.62 -22.70
CA LEU A 416 -18.81 -8.33 -21.83
C LEU A 416 -17.94 -9.57 -21.68
N LEU A 417 -16.63 -9.40 -21.84
CA LEU A 417 -15.63 -10.44 -21.58
C LEU A 417 -14.89 -10.09 -20.30
N ALA A 418 -14.93 -10.96 -19.29
CA ALA A 418 -14.23 -10.74 -18.03
C ALA A 418 -13.04 -11.71 -17.91
N PHE A 419 -11.89 -11.18 -17.49
CA PHE A 419 -10.64 -11.89 -17.38
C PHE A 419 -9.99 -11.69 -16.02
N GLN A 420 -9.21 -12.69 -15.64
CA GLN A 420 -8.12 -12.54 -14.71
C GLN A 420 -6.82 -12.90 -15.37
N ILE A 421 -5.87 -11.99 -15.29
CA ILE A 421 -4.62 -12.10 -16.03
C ILE A 421 -3.48 -11.84 -15.06
N ALA A 422 -2.54 -12.78 -15.02
CA ALA A 422 -1.26 -12.61 -14.34
C ALA A 422 -0.22 -12.09 -15.33
N GLU A 423 0.66 -11.20 -14.87
CA GLU A 423 1.85 -10.77 -15.61
C GLU A 423 3.01 -11.71 -15.27
N GLY A 424 3.63 -12.31 -16.27
CA GLY A 424 4.73 -13.25 -16.12
C GLY A 424 5.91 -12.61 -15.41
N GLY A 425 6.31 -13.20 -14.28
CA GLY A 425 7.35 -12.65 -13.41
C GLY A 425 6.83 -11.97 -12.15
N THR A 426 5.51 -11.80 -11.99
CA THR A 426 4.86 -11.34 -10.75
C THR A 426 3.87 -12.40 -10.24
N GLU A 427 3.55 -12.35 -8.94
CA GLU A 427 2.43 -13.13 -8.36
C GLU A 427 1.09 -12.38 -8.45
N GLU A 428 1.08 -11.21 -9.09
CA GLU A 428 -0.06 -10.30 -9.16
C GLU A 428 -1.10 -10.77 -10.18
N ILE A 429 -2.37 -10.71 -9.80
CA ILE A 429 -3.51 -11.04 -10.67
C ILE A 429 -4.37 -9.79 -10.86
N TYR A 430 -4.56 -9.38 -12.11
CA TYR A 430 -5.40 -8.25 -12.47
C TYR A 430 -6.76 -8.72 -12.94
N GLN A 431 -7.82 -8.09 -12.42
CA GLN A 431 -9.19 -8.30 -12.87
C GLN A 431 -9.55 -7.24 -13.89
N LEU A 432 -10.12 -7.64 -15.03
CA LEU A 432 -10.57 -6.68 -16.02
C LEU A 432 -11.74 -7.19 -16.85
N MET A 433 -12.41 -6.23 -17.46
CA MET A 433 -13.51 -6.49 -18.38
C MET A 433 -13.29 -5.75 -19.70
N LEU A 434 -13.57 -6.42 -20.81
CA LEU A 434 -13.54 -5.86 -22.15
C LEU A 434 -14.96 -5.73 -22.70
N VAL A 435 -15.28 -4.56 -23.25
CA VAL A 435 -16.59 -4.30 -23.89
C VAL A 435 -16.46 -3.33 -25.06
N CYS A 436 -17.14 -3.61 -26.16
CA CYS A 436 -17.21 -2.69 -27.31
C CYS A 436 -18.30 -1.63 -27.09
N GLN A 437 -17.98 -0.38 -27.42
CA GLN A 437 -18.90 0.75 -27.36
C GLN A 437 -18.73 1.65 -28.61
N PRO A 438 -19.73 2.48 -28.94
CA PRO A 438 -19.54 3.56 -29.91
C PRO A 438 -18.47 4.54 -29.46
N VAL A 439 -17.79 5.18 -30.41
CA VAL A 439 -16.82 6.24 -30.10
C VAL A 439 -17.54 7.44 -29.48
N PRO A 440 -17.16 7.90 -28.28
CA PRO A 440 -17.74 9.10 -27.67
C PRO A 440 -17.26 10.38 -28.39
N PRO A 441 -17.85 11.55 -28.12
CA PRO A 441 -17.36 12.81 -28.65
C PRO A 441 -15.90 13.06 -28.23
N VAL A 442 -15.00 13.17 -29.21
CA VAL A 442 -13.55 13.30 -28.96
C VAL A 442 -13.20 14.57 -28.19
N GLN A 443 -13.99 15.64 -28.35
CA GLN A 443 -13.79 16.89 -27.62
C GLN A 443 -13.94 16.78 -26.10
N ASP A 444 -14.54 15.68 -25.60
CA ASP A 444 -14.68 15.42 -24.16
C ASP A 444 -13.35 14.95 -23.54
N PHE A 445 -12.32 14.72 -24.36
CA PHE A 445 -11.02 14.21 -23.96
C PHE A 445 -9.92 15.20 -24.31
N ARG A 446 -9.13 15.58 -23.30
CA ARG A 446 -7.97 16.44 -23.49
C ARG A 446 -6.78 15.62 -24.02
N PRO A 447 -6.15 16.00 -25.13
CA PRO A 447 -4.93 15.32 -25.57
C PRO A 447 -3.83 15.40 -24.52
N ALA A 448 -3.21 14.26 -24.17
CA ALA A 448 -2.09 14.20 -23.22
C ALA A 448 -0.80 14.83 -23.78
N SER A 449 -0.76 15.01 -25.10
CA SER A 449 0.29 15.67 -25.86
C SER A 449 -0.32 16.21 -27.15
N PRO A 450 0.35 17.13 -27.87
CA PRO A 450 -0.16 17.66 -29.13
C PRO A 450 -0.54 16.53 -30.11
N VAL A 451 -1.72 16.65 -30.73
CA VAL A 451 -2.24 15.72 -31.73
C VAL A 451 -2.60 16.48 -33.00
N SER A 452 -2.47 15.84 -34.16
CA SER A 452 -2.86 16.44 -35.44
C SER A 452 -4.39 16.49 -35.58
N ASP A 453 -4.89 17.46 -36.37
CA ASP A 453 -6.32 17.54 -36.71
C ASP A 453 -6.80 16.26 -37.42
N ASP A 454 -5.95 15.67 -38.27
CA ASP A 454 -6.21 14.41 -38.96
C ASP A 454 -6.45 13.23 -37.99
N LEU A 455 -5.75 13.20 -36.85
CA LEU A 455 -5.95 12.17 -35.84
C LEU A 455 -7.33 12.33 -35.18
N ALA A 456 -7.73 13.55 -34.82
CA ALA A 456 -9.03 13.79 -34.21
C ALA A 456 -10.19 13.40 -35.15
N GLU A 457 -10.07 13.69 -36.45
CA GLU A 457 -11.04 13.25 -37.47
C GLU A 457 -11.04 11.72 -37.60
N THR A 458 -9.87 11.07 -37.58
CA THR A 458 -9.75 9.61 -37.67
C THR A 458 -10.40 8.92 -36.47
N VAL A 459 -10.18 9.44 -35.25
CA VAL A 459 -10.82 8.94 -34.03
C VAL A 459 -12.34 9.08 -34.14
N THR A 460 -12.84 10.25 -34.57
CA THR A 460 -14.28 10.50 -34.70
C THR A 460 -14.96 9.57 -35.70
N ASN A 461 -14.25 9.18 -36.75
CA ASN A 461 -14.75 8.31 -37.82
C ASN A 461 -14.48 6.81 -37.60
N ALA A 462 -13.88 6.42 -36.47
CA ALA A 462 -13.57 5.02 -36.17
C ALA A 462 -14.85 4.20 -35.93
N GLU A 463 -14.79 2.88 -36.21
CA GLU A 463 -15.95 1.99 -36.10
C GLU A 463 -16.43 1.84 -34.65
N GLY A 464 -15.50 1.82 -33.69
CA GLY A 464 -15.83 1.72 -32.27
C GLY A 464 -14.63 1.84 -31.35
N VAL A 465 -14.91 1.79 -30.05
CA VAL A 465 -13.92 1.75 -28.98
C VAL A 465 -14.08 0.46 -28.19
N VAL A 466 -12.98 -0.23 -27.89
CA VAL A 466 -12.99 -1.38 -26.99
C VAL A 466 -12.49 -0.93 -25.62
N LEU A 467 -13.41 -0.84 -24.66
CA LEU A 467 -13.13 -0.42 -23.29
C LEU A 467 -12.50 -1.56 -22.50
N CYS A 468 -11.40 -1.28 -21.81
CA CYS A 468 -10.86 -2.09 -20.73
C CYS A 468 -11.20 -1.43 -19.40
N ILE A 469 -12.05 -2.08 -18.61
CA ILE A 469 -12.47 -1.65 -17.27
C ILE A 469 -11.67 -2.46 -16.25
N MET A 470 -10.82 -1.81 -15.48
CA MET A 470 -9.86 -2.48 -14.59
C MET A 470 -9.77 -1.78 -13.22
N PRO A 471 -10.30 -2.36 -12.13
CA PRO A 471 -10.00 -1.86 -10.79
C PRO A 471 -8.51 -1.98 -10.48
N PHE A 472 -7.94 -0.95 -9.87
CA PHE A 472 -6.55 -1.00 -9.39
C PHE A 472 -6.43 -1.83 -8.10
N GLU A 473 -7.52 -2.01 -7.34
CA GLU A 473 -7.49 -2.70 -6.03
C GLU A 473 -6.41 -2.05 -5.13
N GLU A 474 -5.64 -2.80 -4.34
CA GLU A 474 -4.51 -2.30 -3.55
C GLU A 474 -3.17 -2.21 -4.31
N LYS A 475 -3.16 -2.45 -5.63
CA LYS A 475 -1.92 -2.36 -6.40
C LYS A 475 -1.41 -0.93 -6.42
N GLN A 476 -0.09 -0.79 -6.56
CA GLN A 476 0.51 0.51 -6.83
C GLN A 476 -0.13 1.11 -8.10
N PRO A 477 -0.78 2.29 -8.05
CA PRO A 477 -1.65 2.75 -9.13
C PRO A 477 -0.96 2.91 -10.49
N ASP A 478 0.31 3.33 -10.50
CA ASP A 478 1.13 3.47 -11.71
C ASP A 478 1.49 2.12 -12.34
N LEU A 479 1.77 1.09 -11.54
CA LEU A 479 1.98 -0.28 -12.03
C LEU A 479 0.69 -0.87 -12.61
N ALA A 480 -0.45 -0.64 -11.94
CA ALA A 480 -1.75 -1.07 -12.46
C ALA A 480 -2.08 -0.36 -13.80
N LEU A 481 -1.89 0.95 -13.89
CA LEU A 481 -2.05 1.68 -15.14
C LEU A 481 -1.11 1.13 -16.24
N HIS A 482 0.15 0.84 -15.90
CA HIS A 482 1.12 0.28 -16.84
C HIS A 482 0.66 -1.07 -17.39
N PHE A 483 0.21 -1.97 -16.52
CA PHE A 483 -0.36 -3.26 -16.91
C PHE A 483 -1.55 -3.08 -17.87
N GLN A 484 -2.47 -2.16 -17.56
CA GLN A 484 -3.63 -1.87 -18.41
C GLN A 484 -3.21 -1.41 -19.82
N LEU A 485 -2.21 -0.53 -19.91
CA LEU A 485 -1.66 -0.04 -21.18
C LEU A 485 -0.94 -1.15 -21.96
N LYS A 486 -0.15 -1.98 -21.29
CA LYS A 486 0.52 -3.15 -21.90
C LYS A 486 -0.47 -4.10 -22.55
N LEU A 487 -1.54 -4.41 -21.82
CA LEU A 487 -2.60 -5.29 -22.28
C LEU A 487 -3.34 -4.71 -23.49
N LEU A 488 -3.79 -3.46 -23.39
CA LEU A 488 -4.51 -2.78 -24.46
C LEU A 488 -3.67 -2.67 -25.74
N ASN A 489 -2.39 -2.35 -25.61
CA ASN A 489 -1.47 -2.27 -26.75
C ASN A 489 -1.26 -3.65 -27.41
N LEU A 490 -1.17 -4.72 -26.62
CA LEU A 490 -1.03 -6.08 -27.14
C LEU A 490 -2.31 -6.56 -27.85
N LEU A 491 -3.48 -6.29 -27.28
CA LEU A 491 -4.77 -6.73 -27.83
C LEU A 491 -5.20 -5.92 -29.05
N PHE A 492 -4.87 -4.63 -29.09
CA PHE A 492 -5.30 -3.70 -30.12
C PHE A 492 -4.12 -2.91 -30.73
N PRO A 493 -3.12 -3.57 -31.32
CA PRO A 493 -1.93 -2.91 -31.86
C PRO A 493 -2.21 -1.97 -33.04
N GLY A 494 -3.39 -2.08 -33.66
CA GLY A 494 -3.85 -1.20 -34.74
C GLY A 494 -4.76 -0.06 -34.28
N ALA A 495 -4.94 0.14 -32.96
CA ALA A 495 -5.71 1.26 -32.45
C ALA A 495 -5.06 2.59 -32.84
N VAL A 496 -5.87 3.56 -33.26
CA VAL A 496 -5.37 4.88 -33.72
C VAL A 496 -5.13 5.84 -32.56
N ALA A 497 -5.85 5.65 -31.45
CA ALA A 497 -5.67 6.37 -30.19
C ALA A 497 -6.29 5.54 -29.05
N PHE A 498 -6.03 5.97 -27.81
CA PHE A 498 -6.68 5.43 -26.63
C PHE A 498 -7.39 6.57 -25.88
N LEU A 499 -8.63 6.33 -25.46
CA LEU A 499 -9.42 7.28 -24.67
C LEU A 499 -9.43 6.83 -23.23
N ASP A 500 -8.82 7.59 -22.34
CA ASP A 500 -8.89 7.40 -20.89
C ASP A 500 -10.14 8.12 -20.37
N PHE A 501 -11.17 7.35 -20.06
CA PHE A 501 -12.46 7.85 -19.55
C PHE A 501 -12.36 8.28 -18.09
N SER A 502 -11.45 7.66 -17.33
CA SER A 502 -11.26 7.95 -15.91
C SER A 502 -10.53 9.26 -15.66
N ARG A 503 -9.63 9.69 -16.57
CA ARG A 503 -8.91 10.97 -16.51
C ARG A 503 -9.33 11.98 -17.58
N ARG A 504 -10.25 11.61 -18.47
CA ARG A 504 -10.64 12.41 -19.66
C ARG A 504 -9.45 12.80 -20.52
N LYS A 505 -8.54 11.85 -20.77
CA LYS A 505 -7.36 12.07 -21.62
C LYS A 505 -7.47 11.31 -22.92
N LEU A 506 -7.04 11.94 -24.01
CA LEU A 506 -6.74 11.25 -25.26
C LEU A 506 -5.24 10.93 -25.27
N LEU A 507 -4.92 9.64 -25.31
CA LEU A 507 -3.58 9.10 -25.34
C LEU A 507 -3.22 8.69 -26.78
N PRO A 508 -2.18 9.28 -27.39
CA PRO A 508 -1.74 8.89 -28.72
C PRO A 508 -1.27 7.43 -28.76
N ALA A 509 -1.57 6.72 -29.85
CA ALA A 509 -1.21 5.31 -29.99
C ALA A 509 0.31 5.09 -29.90
N GLY A 510 1.13 5.98 -30.48
CA GLY A 510 2.58 5.92 -30.37
C GLY A 510 3.08 6.04 -28.93
N TRP A 511 2.44 6.90 -28.11
CA TRP A 511 2.77 7.00 -26.69
C TRP A 511 2.41 5.73 -25.93
N VAL A 512 1.21 5.18 -26.13
CA VAL A 512 0.77 3.94 -25.48
C VAL A 512 1.66 2.78 -25.86
N ALA A 513 2.03 2.65 -27.13
CA ALA A 513 2.97 1.64 -27.59
C ALA A 513 4.34 1.79 -26.92
N MET A 514 4.89 3.01 -26.83
CA MET A 514 6.17 3.25 -26.16
C MET A 514 6.09 2.95 -24.65
N ALA A 515 5.03 3.37 -23.97
CA ALA A 515 4.81 3.08 -22.55
C ALA A 515 4.66 1.56 -22.30
N ALA A 516 3.92 0.84 -23.14
CA ALA A 516 3.70 -0.60 -23.05
C ALA A 516 4.97 -1.45 -23.25
N HIS A 517 5.96 -0.95 -23.98
CA HIS A 517 7.23 -1.64 -24.20
C HIS A 517 8.34 -1.23 -23.22
N SER A 518 8.11 -0.19 -22.41
CA SER A 518 9.04 0.25 -21.38
C SER A 518 8.92 -0.63 -20.13
N ASP A 519 10.04 -0.84 -19.44
CA ASP A 519 10.06 -1.41 -18.08
C ASP A 519 9.75 -0.35 -17.01
N VAL A 520 9.71 0.93 -17.39
CA VAL A 520 9.39 2.04 -16.50
C VAL A 520 7.88 2.32 -16.58
N PRO A 521 7.15 2.27 -15.45
CA PRO A 521 5.73 2.60 -15.46
C PRO A 521 5.50 4.09 -15.75
N PRO A 522 4.30 4.47 -16.23
CA PRO A 522 3.95 5.86 -16.47
C PRO A 522 4.25 6.78 -15.29
N LEU A 523 4.52 8.05 -15.60
CA LEU A 523 4.66 9.09 -14.61
C LEU A 523 3.33 9.28 -13.85
N VAL A 524 3.41 9.74 -12.60
CA VAL A 524 2.24 9.85 -11.71
C VAL A 524 1.20 10.87 -12.20
N ASP A 525 1.60 11.84 -13.02
CA ASP A 525 0.73 12.79 -13.69
C ASP A 525 -0.21 12.14 -14.72
N TYR A 526 0.01 10.88 -15.10
CA TYR A 526 -0.95 10.09 -15.89
C TYR A 526 -2.04 9.44 -15.05
N LEU A 527 -1.93 9.43 -13.71
CA LEU A 527 -2.95 8.87 -12.83
C LEU A 527 -4.13 9.80 -12.59
N TYR A 528 -3.98 11.09 -12.89
CA TYR A 528 -5.05 12.09 -12.79
C TYR A 528 -4.95 13.12 -13.93
N ASN A 529 -5.96 13.96 -14.05
CA ASN A 529 -5.97 15.15 -14.89
C ASN A 529 -6.44 16.35 -14.07
N LEU A 530 -6.13 17.57 -14.53
CA LEU A 530 -6.73 18.79 -13.99
C LEU A 530 -7.80 19.28 -14.96
N GLN A 531 -9.03 19.36 -14.48
CA GLN A 531 -10.15 19.99 -15.17
C GLN A 531 -10.30 21.43 -14.71
N LEU A 532 -10.39 22.35 -15.67
CA LEU A 532 -10.60 23.76 -15.43
C LEU A 532 -11.98 24.17 -15.95
N HIS A 533 -12.84 24.60 -15.04
CA HIS A 533 -14.21 25.01 -15.34
C HIS A 533 -14.36 26.52 -15.12
N GLY A 534 -15.02 27.20 -16.06
CA GLY A 534 -15.21 28.64 -16.01
C GLY A 534 -16.12 29.16 -17.13
N GLY A 535 -16.70 30.34 -16.91
CA GLY A 535 -17.54 31.03 -17.90
C GLY A 535 -16.81 32.21 -18.58
N PRO A 536 -17.29 32.66 -19.75
CA PRO A 536 -16.73 33.85 -20.40
C PRO A 536 -16.97 35.12 -19.55
N ASP A 537 -18.11 35.20 -18.86
CA ASP A 537 -18.59 36.40 -18.17
C ASP A 537 -18.15 36.51 -16.69
N SER A 538 -17.47 35.51 -16.16
CA SER A 538 -16.94 35.50 -14.79
C SER A 538 -15.42 35.36 -14.79
N ASP A 539 -14.76 35.96 -13.82
CA ASP A 539 -13.32 35.72 -13.60
C ASP A 539 -13.06 34.48 -12.74
N ALA A 540 -14.08 34.01 -12.00
CA ALA A 540 -13.97 32.86 -11.12
C ALA A 540 -13.87 31.55 -11.89
N LEU A 541 -13.04 30.65 -11.38
CA LEU A 541 -12.76 29.34 -11.93
C LEU A 541 -12.92 28.26 -10.85
N TRP A 542 -13.29 27.07 -11.29
CA TRP A 542 -13.28 25.85 -10.49
C TRP A 542 -12.25 24.90 -11.10
N ILE A 543 -11.21 24.58 -10.33
CA ILE A 543 -10.21 23.59 -10.70
C ILE A 543 -10.50 22.33 -9.89
N ARG A 544 -10.49 21.17 -10.55
CA ARG A 544 -10.58 19.88 -9.87
C ARG A 544 -9.62 18.86 -10.47
N THR A 545 -9.18 17.92 -9.65
CA THR A 545 -8.56 16.69 -10.17
C THR A 545 -9.64 15.76 -10.74
N GLU A 546 -9.24 14.90 -11.68
CA GLU A 546 -10.07 13.82 -12.19
C GLU A 546 -9.21 12.56 -12.40
N GLY A 547 -9.53 11.47 -11.71
CA GLY A 547 -8.84 10.18 -11.77
C GLY A 547 -8.20 9.73 -10.46
N LEU A 548 -8.12 10.60 -9.44
CA LEU A 548 -7.61 10.21 -8.12
C LEU A 548 -8.49 9.15 -7.47
N ARG A 549 -9.80 9.13 -7.77
CA ARG A 549 -10.70 8.07 -7.28
C ARG A 549 -10.31 6.69 -7.76
N CYS A 550 -9.68 6.54 -8.92
CA CYS A 550 -9.14 5.23 -9.35
C CYS A 550 -8.02 4.72 -8.45
N CYS A 551 -7.37 5.63 -7.71
CA CYS A 551 -6.31 5.35 -6.77
C CYS A 551 -6.83 5.27 -5.32
N GLY A 552 -8.15 5.30 -5.11
CA GLY A 552 -8.76 5.30 -3.77
C GLY A 552 -8.70 6.65 -3.05
N ILE A 553 -8.35 7.74 -3.75
CA ILE A 553 -8.19 9.09 -3.18
C ILE A 553 -9.32 9.99 -3.67
N ARG A 554 -9.83 10.89 -2.82
CA ARG A 554 -10.83 11.89 -3.24
C ARG A 554 -10.30 12.81 -4.33
N GLU A 555 -11.20 13.29 -5.17
CA GLU A 555 -10.83 14.42 -6.03
C GLU A 555 -10.65 15.68 -5.18
N ILE A 556 -9.67 16.49 -5.53
CA ILE A 556 -9.30 17.71 -4.82
C ILE A 556 -9.75 18.91 -5.66
N GLU A 557 -10.44 19.85 -5.02
CA GLU A 557 -10.99 21.04 -5.66
C GLU A 557 -10.33 22.33 -5.12
N ILE A 558 -10.12 23.29 -6.03
CA ILE A 558 -9.78 24.68 -5.71
C ILE A 558 -10.87 25.57 -6.30
N LEU A 559 -11.52 26.35 -5.44
CA LEU A 559 -12.65 27.23 -5.80
C LEU A 559 -12.31 28.73 -5.75
N ASP A 560 -11.08 29.08 -5.35
CA ASP A 560 -10.59 30.47 -5.26
C ASP A 560 -9.72 30.89 -6.46
N ALA A 561 -9.71 30.08 -7.52
CA ALA A 561 -8.96 30.36 -8.73
C ALA A 561 -9.65 31.43 -9.60
N THR A 562 -8.83 32.24 -10.29
CA THR A 562 -9.25 33.26 -11.25
C THR A 562 -8.48 33.13 -12.56
N LYS A 563 -8.93 33.79 -13.64
CA LYS A 563 -8.22 33.76 -14.94
C LYS A 563 -6.79 34.30 -14.87
N GLN A 564 -6.48 35.08 -13.83
CA GLN A 564 -5.14 35.62 -13.61
C GLN A 564 -4.21 34.65 -12.87
N ASN A 565 -4.70 33.95 -11.84
CA ASN A 565 -3.86 33.18 -10.92
C ASN A 565 -3.96 31.66 -11.08
N PHE A 566 -4.88 31.14 -11.92
CA PHE A 566 -5.09 29.70 -12.07
C PHE A 566 -3.83 28.88 -12.39
N PRO A 567 -2.81 29.37 -13.14
CA PRO A 567 -1.62 28.55 -13.40
C PRO A 567 -0.89 28.20 -12.09
N ARG A 568 -0.82 29.13 -11.13
CA ARG A 568 -0.20 28.90 -9.82
C ARG A 568 -0.94 27.85 -9.01
N TYR A 569 -2.27 27.87 -9.07
CA TYR A 569 -3.09 26.86 -8.41
C TYR A 569 -2.99 25.50 -9.08
N CYS A 570 -2.87 25.44 -10.41
CA CYS A 570 -2.59 24.19 -11.12
C CYS A 570 -1.24 23.60 -10.68
N ASP A 571 -0.17 24.41 -10.61
CA ASP A 571 1.15 23.96 -10.14
C ASP A 571 1.09 23.43 -8.70
N MET A 572 0.39 24.18 -7.82
CA MET A 572 0.16 23.78 -6.43
C MET A 572 -0.62 22.46 -6.32
N LEU A 573 -1.68 22.30 -7.11
CA LEU A 573 -2.53 21.12 -7.08
C LEU A 573 -1.81 19.89 -7.67
N CYS A 574 -1.02 20.06 -8.74
CA CYS A 574 -0.19 18.99 -9.26
C CYS A 574 0.79 18.48 -8.21
N PHE A 575 1.52 19.39 -7.57
CA PHE A 575 2.50 19.00 -6.54
C PHE A 575 1.82 18.36 -5.31
N ALA A 576 0.64 18.83 -4.93
CA ALA A 576 -0.17 18.20 -3.88
C ALA A 576 -0.60 16.76 -4.28
N ALA A 577 -1.15 16.58 -5.48
CA ALA A 577 -1.62 15.29 -5.97
C ALA A 577 -0.47 14.28 -6.08
N GLU A 578 0.68 14.69 -6.62
CA GLU A 578 1.88 13.84 -6.67
C GLU A 578 2.34 13.41 -5.27
N ARG A 579 2.35 14.34 -4.31
CA ARG A 579 2.69 14.03 -2.91
C ARG A 579 1.79 12.96 -2.33
N ILE A 580 0.48 13.13 -2.51
CA ILE A 580 -0.55 12.27 -1.98
C ILE A 580 -0.44 10.88 -2.62
N LEU A 581 -0.31 10.80 -3.94
CA LEU A 581 -0.13 9.54 -4.67
C LEU A 581 1.15 8.80 -4.26
N LEU A 582 2.25 9.51 -4.03
CA LEU A 582 3.53 8.91 -3.65
C LEU A 582 3.61 8.50 -2.17
N ARG A 583 2.84 9.16 -1.30
CA ARG A 583 2.79 8.84 0.14
C ARG A 583 1.62 7.92 0.52
N GLY A 584 0.64 7.77 -0.36
CA GLY A 584 -0.49 6.85 -0.19
C GLY A 584 -1.62 7.36 0.70
N GLU A 585 -1.68 8.65 1.03
CA GLU A 585 -2.76 9.20 1.86
C GLU A 585 -2.96 10.71 1.64
N LEU A 586 -4.23 11.11 1.46
CA LEU A 586 -4.69 12.47 1.74
C LEU A 586 -5.13 12.48 3.21
N SER A 587 -4.74 13.49 3.98
CA SER A 587 -5.14 13.57 5.40
C SER A 587 -6.65 13.59 5.55
N ASP A 588 -7.16 13.36 6.75
CA ASP A 588 -8.57 13.55 7.02
C ASP A 588 -8.96 15.05 6.88
N ALA A 589 -10.22 15.30 6.59
CA ALA A 589 -10.83 16.61 6.55
C ALA A 589 -10.55 17.32 7.87
N LYS A 590 -10.22 18.61 7.76
CA LYS A 590 -9.83 19.50 8.88
C LYS A 590 -8.45 19.19 9.47
N GLU A 591 -7.82 18.04 9.16
CA GLU A 591 -6.46 17.77 9.59
C GLU A 591 -5.43 18.47 8.69
N PRO A 592 -4.41 19.12 9.29
CA PRO A 592 -3.39 19.82 8.52
C PRO A 592 -2.44 18.86 7.81
N PHE A 593 -2.08 19.19 6.58
CA PHE A 593 -1.06 18.47 5.82
C PHE A 593 -0.20 19.43 4.99
N GLU A 594 1.05 19.04 4.77
CA GLU A 594 1.97 19.80 3.94
C GLU A 594 1.64 19.63 2.46
N VAL A 595 1.48 20.76 1.76
CA VAL A 595 1.21 20.79 0.31
C VAL A 595 2.49 21.14 -0.47
N VAL A 596 3.13 22.28 -0.20
CA VAL A 596 4.30 22.76 -0.96
C VAL A 596 5.36 23.31 -0.01
N ARG A 597 6.65 23.14 -0.32
CA ARG A 597 7.75 23.73 0.45
C ARG A 597 8.11 25.13 -0.06
N LYS A 598 8.59 26.00 0.82
CA LYS A 598 9.00 27.38 0.50
C LYS A 598 10.52 27.52 0.46
N ASN A 599 11.00 28.57 -0.20
CA ASN A 599 12.43 28.89 -0.37
C ASN A 599 13.19 29.05 0.96
N ASP A 600 12.50 29.40 2.05
CA ASP A 600 13.08 29.54 3.39
C ASP A 600 13.14 28.22 4.19
N GLY A 601 12.73 27.11 3.57
CA GLY A 601 12.70 25.77 4.15
C GLY A 601 11.42 25.43 4.92
N SER A 602 10.52 26.41 5.14
CA SER A 602 9.19 26.18 5.71
C SER A 602 8.23 25.57 4.69
N SER A 603 7.02 25.19 5.11
CA SER A 603 6.02 24.56 4.23
C SER A 603 4.68 25.27 4.30
N LEU A 604 3.96 25.29 3.17
CA LEU A 604 2.56 25.64 3.09
C LEU A 604 1.74 24.47 3.67
N ILE A 605 1.05 24.74 4.77
CA ILE A 605 0.18 23.78 5.43
C ILE A 605 -1.26 24.08 5.02
N CYS A 606 -1.90 23.10 4.41
CA CYS A 606 -3.30 23.16 4.02
C CYS A 606 -4.13 22.21 4.85
N THR A 607 -5.43 22.35 4.73
CA THR A 607 -6.45 21.42 5.20
C THR A 607 -7.53 21.35 4.13
N TRP A 608 -8.43 20.39 4.19
CA TRP A 608 -9.59 20.37 3.30
C TRP A 608 -10.87 20.11 4.08
N VAL A 609 -12.00 20.40 3.43
CA VAL A 609 -13.33 19.95 3.86
C VAL A 609 -14.15 19.52 2.65
N PRO A 610 -15.18 18.67 2.85
CA PRO A 610 -16.11 18.31 1.78
C PRO A 610 -16.71 19.53 1.11
N ALA A 611 -17.01 19.41 -0.18
CA ALA A 611 -17.73 20.44 -0.92
C ALA A 611 -19.07 20.82 -0.27
N SER A 612 -19.78 19.87 0.35
CA SER A 612 -21.00 20.13 1.11
C SER A 612 -20.80 21.11 2.28
N GLU A 613 -19.71 20.96 3.04
CA GLU A 613 -19.34 21.86 4.13
C GLU A 613 -18.75 23.18 3.61
N ALA A 614 -17.96 23.11 2.55
CA ALA A 614 -17.32 24.27 1.93
C ALA A 614 -18.34 25.34 1.49
N LYS A 615 -19.55 24.95 1.07
CA LYS A 615 -20.65 25.87 0.66
C LYS A 615 -20.87 27.03 1.66
N ALA A 616 -20.69 26.78 2.97
CA ALA A 616 -20.84 27.81 4.00
C ALA A 616 -19.79 28.93 3.94
N ASP A 617 -18.61 28.65 3.37
CA ASP A 617 -17.49 29.60 3.25
C ASP A 617 -17.55 30.44 1.95
N TYR A 618 -18.51 30.14 1.06
CA TYR A 618 -18.72 30.80 -0.24
C TYR A 618 -20.12 31.43 -0.33
N PRO A 619 -20.39 32.56 0.36
CA PRO A 619 -21.69 33.23 0.31
C PRO A 619 -21.98 33.79 -1.10
N ALA A 620 -23.26 34.00 -1.43
CA ALA A 620 -23.70 34.34 -2.79
C ALA A 620 -23.05 35.60 -3.41
N ASP A 621 -22.63 36.57 -2.59
CA ASP A 621 -21.93 37.79 -3.01
C ASP A 621 -20.42 37.62 -3.21
N ASN A 622 -19.84 36.51 -2.74
CA ASN A 622 -18.45 36.12 -2.94
C ASN A 622 -18.31 34.59 -3.15
N ALA A 623 -19.13 34.04 -4.03
CA ALA A 623 -19.22 32.60 -4.23
C ALA A 623 -18.05 32.01 -5.04
N GLY A 624 -17.25 32.84 -5.71
CA GLY A 624 -16.06 32.39 -6.47
C GLY A 624 -16.36 31.20 -7.39
N GLY A 625 -15.47 30.21 -7.40
CA GLY A 625 -15.61 28.97 -8.14
C GLY A 625 -16.78 28.08 -7.68
N MET A 626 -17.29 28.26 -6.45
CA MET A 626 -18.47 27.51 -5.97
C MET A 626 -19.70 27.82 -6.83
N ALA A 627 -19.86 29.06 -7.31
CA ALA A 627 -20.94 29.40 -8.23
C ALA A 627 -20.81 28.66 -9.57
N VAL A 628 -19.59 28.52 -10.09
CA VAL A 628 -19.30 27.79 -11.33
C VAL A 628 -19.60 26.30 -11.14
N ARG A 629 -19.14 25.72 -10.04
CA ARG A 629 -19.40 24.33 -9.65
C ARG A 629 -20.90 24.01 -9.61
N MET A 630 -21.67 24.80 -8.87
CA MET A 630 -23.12 24.60 -8.75
C MET A 630 -23.86 24.79 -10.08
N GLN A 631 -23.42 25.75 -10.91
CA GLN A 631 -24.03 25.99 -12.21
C GLN A 631 -23.81 24.82 -13.20
N LEU A 632 -22.62 24.22 -13.18
CA LEU A 632 -22.27 23.14 -14.10
C LEU A 632 -22.83 21.79 -13.68
N LEU A 633 -22.77 21.47 -12.39
CA LEU A 633 -23.28 20.20 -11.87
C LEU A 633 -24.80 20.16 -11.78
N GLY A 634 -25.45 21.30 -11.49
CA GLY A 634 -26.90 21.36 -11.34
C GLY A 634 -27.39 20.35 -10.29
N ASP A 635 -28.27 19.44 -10.69
CA ASP A 635 -28.82 18.40 -9.82
C ASP A 635 -27.79 17.30 -9.47
N GLU A 636 -26.67 17.19 -10.19
CA GLU A 636 -25.56 16.23 -9.93
C GLU A 636 -24.58 16.76 -8.88
N ALA A 637 -24.79 17.95 -8.32
CA ALA A 637 -23.88 18.55 -7.34
C ALA A 637 -23.70 17.69 -6.09
N ASP A 638 -24.76 16.99 -5.69
CA ASP A 638 -24.80 16.14 -4.49
C ASP A 638 -23.95 14.87 -4.65
N ASP A 639 -23.73 14.38 -5.89
CA ASP A 639 -22.91 13.19 -6.16
C ASP A 639 -21.41 13.44 -5.95
N LEU A 640 -21.00 14.72 -5.94
CA LEU A 640 -19.62 15.15 -5.75
C LEU A 640 -19.44 15.95 -4.46
N ASP A 641 -20.45 15.99 -3.58
CA ASP A 641 -20.40 16.78 -2.35
C ASP A 641 -19.36 16.28 -1.33
N ASP A 642 -18.77 15.11 -1.61
CA ASP A 642 -17.69 14.48 -0.88
C ASP A 642 -16.28 14.75 -1.47
N ASP A 643 -16.17 15.55 -2.54
CA ASP A 643 -14.88 16.04 -3.07
C ASP A 643 -14.19 16.97 -2.06
N ALA A 644 -12.86 16.94 -2.03
CA ALA A 644 -12.03 17.63 -1.05
C ALA A 644 -11.72 19.08 -1.49
N VAL A 645 -12.44 20.07 -0.94
CA VAL A 645 -12.15 21.49 -1.18
C VAL A 645 -11.00 21.94 -0.30
N LEU A 646 -9.92 22.42 -0.92
CA LEU A 646 -8.68 22.79 -0.26
C LEU A 646 -8.72 24.19 0.37
N TYR A 647 -8.13 24.34 1.54
CA TYR A 647 -8.01 25.57 2.33
C TYR A 647 -6.62 25.70 2.94
N LEU A 648 -6.23 26.92 3.32
CA LEU A 648 -5.09 27.14 4.20
C LEU A 648 -5.43 26.71 5.63
N HIS A 649 -4.51 26.02 6.30
CA HIS A 649 -4.61 25.75 7.73
C HIS A 649 -4.28 27.02 8.54
N ASP A 650 -5.13 27.40 9.50
CA ASP A 650 -5.03 28.64 10.28
C ASP A 650 -4.89 28.40 11.80
N GLY A 651 -4.19 27.31 12.17
CA GLY A 651 -3.93 26.92 13.54
C GLY A 651 -5.12 26.23 14.22
N GLU A 652 -4.98 26.00 15.52
CA GLU A 652 -5.95 25.27 16.35
C GLU A 652 -6.61 26.21 17.37
N ALA A 653 -7.92 26.08 17.56
CA ALA A 653 -8.66 26.78 18.60
C ALA A 653 -8.38 26.15 19.99
N GLN A 654 -8.74 26.87 21.07
CA GLN A 654 -8.49 26.38 22.45
C GLN A 654 -9.22 25.07 22.79
N ASP A 655 -10.28 24.74 22.05
CA ASP A 655 -11.07 23.52 22.20
C ASP A 655 -10.60 22.38 21.29
N GLY A 656 -9.50 22.56 20.56
CA GLY A 656 -8.96 21.58 19.62
C GLY A 656 -9.45 21.72 18.18
N THR A 657 -10.38 22.66 17.91
CA THR A 657 -10.95 22.81 16.55
C THR A 657 -9.92 23.42 15.60
N GLN A 658 -9.59 22.70 14.53
CA GLN A 658 -8.71 23.20 13.47
C GLN A 658 -9.40 24.33 12.69
N ARG A 659 -8.71 25.47 12.53
CA ARG A 659 -9.19 26.64 11.79
C ARG A 659 -8.69 26.59 10.36
N ARG A 660 -9.46 27.20 9.45
CA ARG A 660 -9.16 27.27 8.02
C ARG A 660 -9.42 28.65 7.43
N LYS A 661 -8.71 28.98 6.35
CA LYS A 661 -8.90 30.18 5.52
C LYS A 661 -8.98 29.79 4.05
N ARG A 662 -9.80 30.51 3.29
CA ARG A 662 -9.86 30.39 1.82
C ARG A 662 -8.49 30.64 1.20
N LEU A 663 -8.26 30.02 0.04
CA LEU A 663 -6.98 30.08 -0.65
C LEU A 663 -6.73 31.46 -1.28
N ASP A 664 -7.77 32.27 -1.47
CA ASP A 664 -7.68 33.67 -1.93
C ASP A 664 -6.82 34.57 -1.01
N ALA A 665 -6.47 34.10 0.19
CA ALA A 665 -5.52 34.74 1.08
C ALA A 665 -4.05 34.61 0.63
N ILE A 666 -3.72 33.68 -0.28
CA ILE A 666 -2.36 33.50 -0.81
C ILE A 666 -2.05 34.67 -1.76
N THR A 667 -0.97 35.39 -1.46
CA THR A 667 -0.52 36.53 -2.27
C THR A 667 0.43 36.10 -3.38
N GLU A 668 0.60 36.92 -4.43
CA GLU A 668 1.59 36.64 -5.49
C GLU A 668 3.02 36.55 -4.92
N ASP A 669 3.35 37.37 -3.93
CA ASP A 669 4.64 37.30 -3.24
C ASP A 669 4.82 35.95 -2.54
N GLU A 670 3.76 35.40 -1.97
CA GLU A 670 3.79 34.08 -1.34
C GLU A 670 3.93 32.96 -2.37
N PHE A 671 3.20 32.99 -3.49
CA PHE A 671 3.39 32.05 -4.60
C PHE A 671 4.83 32.04 -5.12
N ASN A 672 5.48 33.21 -5.20
CA ASN A 672 6.89 33.31 -5.62
C ASN A 672 7.88 32.69 -4.62
N THR A 673 7.45 32.35 -3.41
CA THR A 673 8.26 31.60 -2.45
C THR A 673 8.19 30.09 -2.62
N PHE A 674 7.25 29.57 -3.41
CA PHE A 674 6.99 28.14 -3.52
C PHE A 674 8.06 27.42 -4.34
N CYS A 675 8.54 26.29 -3.82
CA CYS A 675 9.50 25.41 -4.47
C CYS A 675 8.77 24.20 -5.06
N TYR A 676 8.55 24.23 -6.36
CA TYR A 676 8.05 23.07 -7.11
C TYR A 676 9.26 22.24 -7.57
N GLY A 677 9.68 21.28 -6.76
CA GLY A 677 10.71 20.30 -7.11
C GLY A 677 10.11 19.05 -7.75
N SER A 678 10.95 18.18 -8.32
CA SER A 678 10.55 16.82 -8.69
C SER A 678 10.74 15.88 -7.50
N TYR A 679 9.77 14.98 -7.25
CA TYR A 679 9.95 13.92 -6.26
C TYR A 679 11.02 12.94 -6.74
N ILE A 680 11.87 12.45 -5.81
CA ILE A 680 12.97 11.52 -6.11
C ILE A 680 12.48 10.31 -6.95
N ALA A 681 11.30 9.79 -6.65
CA ALA A 681 10.70 8.69 -7.41
C ALA A 681 10.41 9.07 -8.87
N THR A 682 9.82 10.25 -9.10
CA THR A 682 9.54 10.80 -10.42
C THR A 682 10.85 11.06 -11.18
N SER A 683 11.86 11.67 -10.55
CA SER A 683 13.16 11.92 -11.17
C SER A 683 13.88 10.63 -11.59
N ARG A 684 13.78 9.57 -10.77
CA ARG A 684 14.32 8.24 -11.11
C ARG A 684 13.63 7.64 -12.34
N LYS A 685 12.30 7.79 -12.47
CA LYS A 685 11.57 7.33 -13.66
C LYS A 685 12.00 8.10 -14.91
N ILE A 686 12.08 9.43 -14.82
CA ILE A 686 12.52 10.27 -15.96
C ILE A 686 13.94 9.88 -16.38
N ALA A 687 14.86 9.69 -15.42
CA ALA A 687 16.21 9.23 -15.71
C ALA A 687 16.25 7.86 -16.38
N ALA A 688 15.44 6.90 -15.92
CA ALA A 688 15.34 5.59 -16.53
C ALA A 688 14.79 5.68 -17.98
N LEU A 689 13.73 6.47 -18.20
CA LEU A 689 13.18 6.73 -19.54
C LEU A 689 14.19 7.42 -20.45
N ALA A 690 14.96 8.38 -19.93
CA ALA A 690 15.97 9.09 -20.70
C ALA A 690 17.03 8.12 -21.24
N LYS A 691 17.50 7.20 -20.38
CA LYS A 691 18.49 6.17 -20.75
C LYS A 691 17.91 5.17 -21.74
N GLU A 692 16.71 4.66 -21.48
CA GLU A 692 15.98 3.75 -22.38
C GLU A 692 15.82 4.35 -23.78
N ARG A 693 15.53 5.64 -23.85
CA ARG A 693 15.18 6.37 -25.09
C ARG A 693 16.36 7.13 -25.69
N TYR A 694 17.59 6.87 -25.22
CA TYR A 694 18.81 7.54 -25.70
C TYR A 694 19.01 7.41 -27.23
N GLY A 695 18.66 6.26 -27.80
CA GLY A 695 18.73 6.06 -29.26
C GLY A 695 17.84 7.02 -30.06
N ILE A 696 16.68 7.40 -29.51
CA ILE A 696 15.77 8.37 -30.12
C ILE A 696 16.37 9.78 -30.07
N LEU A 697 16.94 10.16 -28.92
CA LEU A 697 17.69 11.42 -28.78
C LEU A 697 18.81 11.52 -29.81
N ALA A 698 19.60 10.46 -29.99
CA ALA A 698 20.70 10.45 -30.95
C ALA A 698 20.20 10.67 -32.40
N ALA A 699 19.08 10.05 -32.78
CA ALA A 699 18.46 10.27 -34.08
C ALA A 699 17.87 11.69 -34.25
N LEU A 700 17.31 12.25 -33.18
CA LEU A 700 16.77 13.60 -33.16
C LEU A 700 17.86 14.67 -33.29
N LEU A 701 19.04 14.42 -32.74
CA LEU A 701 20.18 15.33 -32.84
C LEU A 701 20.56 15.61 -34.30
N ASP A 702 20.47 14.61 -35.19
CA ASP A 702 20.73 14.78 -36.62
C ASP A 702 19.69 15.70 -37.29
N LYS A 703 18.45 15.72 -36.79
CA LYS A 703 17.37 16.57 -37.31
C LYS A 703 17.40 17.99 -36.71
N ALA A 704 17.75 18.15 -35.44
CA ALA A 704 17.71 19.42 -34.70
C ALA A 704 18.99 19.68 -33.86
N PRO A 705 20.17 19.78 -34.49
CA PRO A 705 21.46 19.83 -33.77
C PRO A 705 21.66 21.10 -32.93
N GLU A 706 20.98 22.19 -33.26
CA GLU A 706 21.13 23.48 -32.58
C GLU A 706 20.37 23.56 -31.24
N ASN A 707 19.46 22.61 -30.98
CA ASN A 707 18.41 22.71 -29.96
C ASN A 707 18.24 21.43 -29.11
N ALA A 708 19.28 20.60 -29.03
CA ALA A 708 19.30 19.39 -28.22
C ALA A 708 20.10 19.59 -26.93
N TYR A 709 19.51 19.23 -25.80
CA TYR A 709 20.09 19.32 -24.47
C TYR A 709 19.91 17.98 -23.75
N VAL A 710 20.89 17.64 -22.92
CA VAL A 710 20.80 16.51 -21.98
C VAL A 710 21.06 17.00 -20.57
N CYS A 711 20.39 16.39 -19.60
CA CYS A 711 20.73 16.52 -18.19
C CYS A 711 21.52 15.29 -17.76
N VAL A 712 22.63 15.48 -17.06
CA VAL A 712 23.48 14.40 -16.56
C VAL A 712 23.93 14.67 -15.13
N ILE A 713 24.21 13.61 -14.37
CA ILE A 713 24.92 13.75 -13.10
C ILE A 713 26.41 13.99 -13.39
N ALA A 714 26.93 15.12 -12.91
CA ALA A 714 28.35 15.43 -12.91
C ALA A 714 28.93 15.24 -11.50
N GLU A 715 30.13 14.67 -11.43
CA GLU A 715 30.87 14.48 -10.18
C GLU A 715 32.19 15.25 -10.25
N VAL A 716 32.42 16.16 -9.30
CA VAL A 716 33.65 16.96 -9.20
C VAL A 716 34.18 16.90 -7.77
N GLY A 717 35.13 15.99 -7.54
CA GLY A 717 35.62 15.72 -6.19
C GLY A 717 34.59 14.93 -5.38
N ASP A 718 34.15 15.48 -4.25
CA ASP A 718 33.13 14.89 -3.39
C ASP A 718 31.72 15.46 -3.66
N ASP A 719 31.60 16.45 -4.56
CA ASP A 719 30.34 17.10 -4.93
C ASP A 719 29.74 16.46 -6.19
N SER A 720 28.42 16.25 -6.20
CA SER A 720 27.67 15.78 -7.36
C SER A 720 26.45 16.67 -7.61
N ASP A 721 26.15 17.00 -8.86
CA ASP A 721 24.99 17.81 -9.24
C ASP A 721 24.46 17.43 -10.63
N GLU A 722 23.18 17.73 -10.89
CA GLU A 722 22.58 17.60 -12.21
C GLU A 722 22.93 18.82 -13.06
N ILE A 723 23.47 18.59 -14.25
CA ILE A 723 23.91 19.65 -15.16
C ILE A 723 23.32 19.49 -16.55
N TRP A 724 22.97 20.61 -17.17
CA TRP A 724 22.51 20.65 -18.56
C TRP A 724 23.67 20.85 -19.54
N VAL A 725 23.74 19.99 -20.55
CA VAL A 725 24.74 20.00 -21.61
C VAL A 725 24.03 20.17 -22.96
N LYS A 726 24.38 21.23 -23.70
CA LYS A 726 23.97 21.39 -25.10
C LYS A 726 24.73 20.37 -25.94
N VAL A 727 24.02 19.39 -26.49
CA VAL A 727 24.62 18.26 -27.20
C VAL A 727 25.08 18.67 -28.59
N VAL A 728 26.32 18.31 -28.91
CA VAL A 728 26.90 18.45 -30.25
C VAL A 728 27.01 17.09 -30.93
N LYS A 729 27.24 16.02 -30.15
CA LYS A 729 27.37 14.66 -30.64
C LYS A 729 26.86 13.65 -29.61
N ALA A 730 26.08 12.66 -30.06
CA ALA A 730 25.59 11.54 -29.27
C ALA A 730 26.04 10.22 -29.92
N GLU A 731 26.93 9.49 -29.25
CA GLU A 731 27.48 8.20 -29.66
C GLU A 731 27.10 7.12 -28.63
N GLU A 732 27.15 5.84 -29.01
CA GLU A 732 26.70 4.70 -28.19
C GLU A 732 27.18 4.72 -26.73
N HIS A 733 28.40 5.16 -26.46
CA HIS A 733 28.98 5.23 -25.12
C HIS A 733 29.46 6.63 -24.73
N ARG A 734 29.11 7.66 -25.50
CA ARG A 734 29.65 9.00 -25.27
C ARG A 734 28.75 10.10 -25.79
N ILE A 735 28.54 11.10 -24.95
CA ILE A 735 27.91 12.36 -25.30
C ILE A 735 28.97 13.45 -25.25
N THR A 736 29.04 14.26 -26.30
CA THR A 736 29.92 15.43 -26.36
C THR A 736 29.08 16.67 -26.61
N GLY A 737 29.34 17.71 -25.84
CA GLY A 737 28.60 18.97 -25.95
C GLY A 737 29.30 20.12 -25.25
N THR A 738 28.54 21.16 -24.97
CA THR A 738 28.98 22.31 -24.18
C THR A 738 28.05 22.56 -23.01
N LEU A 739 28.57 22.95 -21.85
CA LEU A 739 27.75 23.29 -20.68
C LEU A 739 26.74 24.39 -21.02
N ALA A 740 25.47 24.21 -20.65
CA ALA A 740 24.40 25.16 -20.95
C ALA A 740 24.44 26.40 -20.03
N GLU A 741 24.97 26.23 -18.82
CA GLU A 741 25.09 27.27 -17.79
C GLU A 741 26.35 27.07 -16.94
N ASP A 742 26.65 28.04 -16.07
CA ASP A 742 27.73 27.91 -15.09
C ASP A 742 27.33 26.90 -14.01
N CYS A 743 28.15 25.87 -13.78
CA CYS A 743 27.85 24.78 -12.86
C CYS A 743 29.12 24.23 -12.18
N ILE A 744 28.98 23.15 -11.40
CA ILE A 744 30.10 22.51 -10.70
C ILE A 744 31.20 22.01 -11.66
N ALA A 745 30.85 21.68 -12.90
CA ALA A 745 31.75 21.12 -13.90
C ALA A 745 32.51 22.18 -14.73
N GLY A 746 32.11 23.46 -14.68
CA GLY A 746 32.74 24.51 -15.48
C GLY A 746 31.81 25.69 -15.78
N LYS A 747 32.18 26.48 -16.79
CA LYS A 747 31.40 27.64 -17.24
C LYS A 747 30.55 27.33 -18.46
N ALA A 748 29.49 28.10 -18.65
CA ALA A 748 28.65 28.03 -19.84
C ALA A 748 29.50 28.11 -21.12
N GLY A 749 29.32 27.14 -22.02
CA GLY A 749 30.07 27.02 -23.28
C GLY A 749 31.34 26.17 -23.22
N ASP A 750 31.82 25.78 -22.03
CA ASP A 750 32.95 24.85 -21.91
C ASP A 750 32.59 23.47 -22.47
N ILE A 751 33.56 22.83 -23.13
CA ILE A 751 33.38 21.48 -23.69
C ILE A 751 33.21 20.49 -22.54
N TYR A 752 32.18 19.66 -22.63
CA TYR A 752 31.90 18.60 -21.67
C TYR A 752 31.69 17.26 -22.39
N GLU A 753 32.32 16.21 -21.86
CA GLU A 753 32.15 14.84 -22.31
C GLU A 753 31.60 14.01 -21.15
N THR A 754 30.60 13.19 -21.46
CA THR A 754 29.91 12.34 -20.48
C THR A 754 29.43 11.05 -21.12
N ALA A 755 28.90 10.13 -20.33
CA ALA A 755 28.43 8.83 -20.77
C ALA A 755 26.89 8.75 -20.66
N PRO A 756 26.19 8.04 -21.57
CA PRO A 756 24.73 7.89 -21.52
C PRO A 756 24.19 7.31 -20.20
N GLU A 757 25.01 6.56 -19.46
CA GLU A 757 24.64 5.96 -18.18
C GLU A 757 24.40 7.02 -17.08
N LEU A 758 24.96 8.22 -17.24
CA LEU A 758 24.81 9.36 -16.32
C LEU A 758 23.60 10.25 -16.66
N LEU A 759 22.88 9.93 -17.73
CA LEU A 759 21.72 10.69 -18.20
C LEU A 759 20.58 10.68 -17.18
N THR A 760 20.03 11.84 -16.89
CA THR A 760 18.85 12.00 -16.02
C THR A 760 17.65 12.59 -16.75
N ASP A 761 17.87 13.33 -17.82
CA ASP A 761 16.81 13.86 -18.70
C ASP A 761 17.38 14.23 -20.08
N PHE A 762 16.51 14.51 -21.05
CA PHE A 762 16.88 15.22 -22.27
C PHE A 762 15.76 16.14 -22.75
N SER A 763 16.12 17.14 -23.56
CA SER A 763 15.16 18.04 -24.19
C SER A 763 15.62 18.38 -25.59
N VAL A 764 14.78 18.12 -26.59
CA VAL A 764 15.04 18.50 -27.98
C VAL A 764 13.91 19.37 -28.48
N ARG A 765 14.22 20.62 -28.81
CA ARG A 765 13.24 21.56 -29.37
C ARG A 765 13.26 21.49 -30.90
N LEU A 766 12.14 21.06 -31.48
CA LEU A 766 11.99 20.96 -32.94
C LEU A 766 11.52 22.27 -33.57
N ASP A 767 10.62 22.99 -32.89
CA ASP A 767 10.16 24.33 -33.28
C ASP A 767 9.77 25.17 -32.05
N GLU A 768 9.13 26.33 -32.24
CA GLU A 768 8.75 27.23 -31.13
C GLU A 768 7.74 26.61 -30.15
N ASN A 769 6.95 25.62 -30.57
CA ASN A 769 5.84 25.06 -29.80
C ASN A 769 6.02 23.58 -29.43
N LEU A 770 7.01 22.88 -30.01
CA LEU A 770 7.24 21.46 -29.79
C LEU A 770 8.61 21.17 -29.16
N VAL A 771 8.59 20.69 -27.93
CA VAL A 771 9.75 20.19 -27.19
C VAL A 771 9.54 18.71 -26.88
N ILE A 772 10.51 17.89 -27.27
CA ILE A 772 10.53 16.46 -27.01
C ILE A 772 11.36 16.19 -25.75
N HIS A 773 10.76 15.47 -24.80
CA HIS A 773 11.37 14.97 -23.57
C HIS A 773 11.36 13.44 -23.59
N PRO A 774 12.05 12.74 -22.66
CA PRO A 774 12.00 11.28 -22.57
C PRO A 774 10.58 10.76 -22.67
N ASN A 775 9.64 11.29 -21.86
CA ASN A 775 8.25 10.83 -21.83
C ASN A 775 7.50 11.04 -23.18
N THR A 776 7.79 12.10 -23.93
CA THR A 776 7.15 12.42 -25.22
C THR A 776 7.98 12.00 -26.44
N ALA A 777 9.04 11.21 -26.25
CA ALA A 777 9.96 10.80 -27.30
C ALA A 777 9.30 10.04 -28.47
N TYR A 778 8.12 9.46 -28.26
CA TYR A 778 7.36 8.79 -29.32
C TYR A 778 7.01 9.74 -30.48
N ILE A 779 6.85 11.03 -30.22
CA ILE A 779 6.56 12.04 -31.25
C ILE A 779 7.67 12.04 -32.31
N ALA A 780 8.92 11.79 -31.92
CA ALA A 780 10.04 11.68 -32.84
C ALA A 780 9.89 10.55 -33.86
N LEU A 781 9.16 9.48 -33.51
CA LEU A 781 8.91 8.33 -34.36
C LEU A 781 7.79 8.57 -35.37
N GLU A 782 6.97 9.60 -35.14
CA GLU A 782 5.85 10.00 -36.01
C GLU A 782 6.23 11.11 -37.00
N ILE A 783 7.40 11.73 -36.82
CA ILE A 783 7.92 12.79 -37.69
C ILE A 783 8.80 12.18 -38.78
N GLU A 784 8.44 12.40 -40.05
CA GLU A 784 9.19 11.96 -41.25
C GLU A 784 10.69 12.27 -41.17
#